data_AF-A0A5J4E3I1-F1
#
_entry.id   AF-A0A5J4E3I1-F1
#
_cell.length_a   1.000
_cell.length_b   1.000
_cell.length_c   1.000
_cell.angle_alpha   90.00
_cell.angle_beta   90.00
_cell.angle_gamma   90.00
#
_symmetry.space_group_name_H-M   'P 1'
#
loop_
_entity.id
_entity.type
_entity.pdbx_description
1 polymer ?
#
loop_
_entity_poly.entity_id
_entity_poly.type
_entity_poly.pdbx_seq_one_letter_code
_entity_poly.pdbx_strand_id
1 'polypeptide(L)'
;MSLSRRVPILENLGFSVIDERSYKIEPKDQARDAKINLHDMVLATLDGEPIDLKVHKTRLEECFLAVWDEDTSNDAYNRLVQKASMSWREAGVIRAYGAYLRQIRAPFGQAYLCETLIRHNALVREIIELFKIRNDPKLPISKEARRSAQEKILSRLDEALGAIPSLDEDRILRHFSNLALSTMRTNFFQTDENGRAPETLTFKFDSAKVDGLPAPRPFAEIFVYSTRFEGIHLRGGKIARGGIRWSDRPQDFRTEVASLAKAQQVKNTVIVPTGSKGGFVPKKLPREGSREEILKEGIACYRIFISSLLSITDNLDGTDIIAPDQVVRHDGDDPYLVVAADKGTATFSDYANEISTGAGYWLGDAFASGGSAGYDHKKMGITARGGWEAVKRHFREMEIDIQTQSVSVIGVGDMSGDVFGNGMLLSKMLKLVAAFDHRDIFVDPDPDPDKSWTERKRLFDLSRSSWQDYDQDLLSRGGQIYSRQAKSLRLTPEIQNLVGIEKADVTPNELIRAILASEADLLWFGGIGTYVRAGTESNDDAGDRANDALRISSAELRVKVIGEGANLGMTHRSRIEFAKAGGRVNSDAIDNSAGVNSSDLEVNIKIALSAAIGNGNLDRAARDAFLASMTEEVAKACLRNNYLQTLAISLGERDGLADFGFQQRLMRELESTGLLVREIEYLPSDSEIAERFEAGEPLTRPELSVLLAYSKLDLFKTLIESQVPDDPYLAAELDKYFPVSLREKFGEEVKTHRLRREIIATRLANSIINRGGATMVVRLKEETGHDGSDIAYAFSAARAILDVDHLYEAIDALDNKVKGKLQLDLYAAVQSAIRRLSAWLLRNVDLSVGLSGVVDLYRTGLGTFDAVLDDVLGETQKKLLGEETCSYESGGVPAVTANALAKLDILFYGADITLVADAMGCDVADVADIYCGCGEFLRLTELRQLARQLELTDYFDRIALNSALDGLASAQRNITQDILSQKNGESSLFESWRQGNEQAVLRAQNGLNEIIDSGALSLSKLTVAVAHLGKLADAA
;
A
#
# COMPACT_ATOMS: atom_id res chain seq x y z
N MET A 1 34.73 44.65 2.26
CA MET A 1 33.47 43.89 2.05
C MET A 1 32.31 44.86 1.94
N SER A 2 31.21 44.50 1.29
CA SER A 2 30.10 45.43 1.07
C SER A 2 29.23 45.60 2.32
N LEU A 3 28.72 46.82 2.51
CA LEU A 3 27.77 47.14 3.57
C LEU A 3 26.50 46.28 3.47
N SER A 4 26.06 46.01 2.23
CA SER A 4 24.89 45.19 1.88
C SER A 4 24.95 43.74 2.37
N ARG A 5 26.13 43.22 2.74
CA ARG A 5 26.27 41.89 3.34
C ARG A 5 26.26 41.92 4.87
N ARG A 6 26.79 42.97 5.50
CA ARG A 6 26.96 43.04 6.97
C ARG A 6 25.76 43.60 7.71
N VAL A 7 25.21 44.72 7.24
CA VAL A 7 24.13 45.45 7.93
C VAL A 7 22.91 44.54 8.16
N PRO A 8 22.44 43.75 7.17
CA PRO A 8 21.30 42.86 7.40
C PRO A 8 21.52 41.83 8.52
N ILE A 9 22.76 41.38 8.74
CA ILE A 9 23.09 40.44 9.83
C ILE A 9 22.87 41.12 11.19
N LEU A 10 23.35 42.36 11.33
CA LEU A 10 23.22 43.14 12.56
C LEU A 10 21.76 43.51 12.84
N GLU A 11 20.99 43.86 11.81
CA GLU A 11 19.54 44.12 11.91
C GLU A 11 18.73 42.91 12.34
N ASN A 12 19.08 41.73 11.81
CA ASN A 12 18.49 40.47 12.22
C ASN A 12 18.97 39.98 13.58
N LEU A 13 20.11 40.47 14.09
CA LEU A 13 20.54 40.26 15.49
C LEU A 13 19.84 41.20 16.49
N GLY A 14 19.13 42.22 16.01
CA GLY A 14 18.38 43.17 16.85
C GLY A 14 19.01 44.56 16.96
N PHE A 15 19.95 44.92 16.07
CA PHE A 15 20.64 46.20 16.08
C PHE A 15 20.27 47.10 14.90
N SER A 16 20.22 48.40 15.10
CA SER A 16 20.33 49.41 14.04
C SER A 16 21.78 49.88 13.92
N VAL A 17 22.26 49.99 12.68
CA VAL A 17 23.61 50.50 12.39
C VAL A 17 23.54 52.02 12.25
N ILE A 18 24.21 52.75 13.15
CA ILE A 18 24.14 54.22 13.24
C ILE A 18 25.28 54.89 12.47
N ASP A 19 26.51 54.38 12.61
CA ASP A 19 27.71 54.88 11.93
C ASP A 19 28.61 53.70 11.54
N GLU A 20 29.37 53.85 10.45
CA GLU A 20 30.36 52.86 10.00
C GLU A 20 31.64 53.54 9.52
N ARG A 21 32.79 53.04 9.97
CA ARG A 21 34.11 53.46 9.53
C ARG A 21 34.92 52.25 9.09
N SER A 22 35.39 52.28 7.86
CA SER A 22 36.16 51.21 7.25
C SER A 22 37.64 51.60 7.11
N TYR A 23 38.53 50.78 7.66
CA TYR A 23 39.99 50.99 7.61
C TYR A 23 40.66 49.81 6.89
N LYS A 24 41.63 50.12 6.02
CA LYS A 24 42.54 49.12 5.43
C LYS A 24 43.79 49.04 6.30
N ILE A 25 44.17 47.83 6.70
CA ILE A 25 45.34 47.58 7.54
C ILE A 25 46.33 46.73 6.73
N GLU A 26 47.54 47.27 6.57
CA GLU A 26 48.66 46.59 5.93
C GLU A 26 49.67 46.16 7.00
N PRO A 27 49.85 44.85 7.27
CA PRO A 27 50.84 44.37 8.24
C PRO A 27 52.26 44.74 7.80
N LYS A 28 53.11 45.19 8.74
CA LYS A 28 54.51 45.56 8.45
C LYS A 28 55.43 44.37 8.14
N ASP A 29 55.00 43.15 8.47
CA ASP A 29 55.79 41.93 8.30
C ASP A 29 55.40 41.24 6.97
N GLN A 30 56.31 41.22 6.00
CA GLN A 30 56.08 40.72 4.63
C GLN A 30 55.83 39.20 4.57
N ALA A 31 56.00 38.47 5.67
CA ALA A 31 55.75 37.04 5.74
C ALA A 31 54.25 36.67 5.71
N ARG A 32 53.34 37.63 5.90
CA ARG A 32 51.89 37.42 5.76
C ARG A 32 51.31 38.37 4.73
N ASP A 33 51.08 37.88 3.53
CA ASP A 33 50.40 38.58 2.43
C ASP A 33 48.87 38.72 2.70
N ALA A 34 48.50 39.09 3.93
CA ALA A 34 47.13 39.14 4.42
C ALA A 34 46.59 40.58 4.37
N LYS A 35 45.68 40.85 3.43
CA LYS A 35 44.92 42.11 3.35
C LYS A 35 43.87 42.15 4.46
N ILE A 36 44.10 42.94 5.52
CA ILE A 36 43.17 43.07 6.65
C ILE A 36 42.31 44.32 6.45
N ASN A 37 40.99 44.19 6.63
CA ASN A 37 40.07 45.32 6.69
C ASN A 37 39.42 45.34 8.07
N LEU A 38 39.53 46.46 8.79
CA LEU A 38 38.82 46.70 10.04
C LEU A 38 37.57 47.53 9.76
N HIS A 39 36.43 47.06 10.25
CA HIS A 39 35.18 47.78 10.17
C HIS A 39 34.73 48.10 11.59
N ASP A 40 34.70 49.39 11.92
CA ASP A 40 34.23 49.91 13.20
C ASP A 40 32.80 50.43 13.00
N MET A 41 31.85 49.93 13.80
CA MET A 41 30.42 50.22 13.64
C MET A 41 29.81 50.64 14.98
N VAL A 42 29.05 51.72 14.96
CA VAL A 42 28.25 52.15 16.10
C VAL A 42 26.86 51.56 15.96
N LEU A 43 26.47 50.73 16.94
CA LEU A 43 25.20 50.01 16.95
C LEU A 43 24.29 50.53 18.07
N ALA A 44 23.01 50.63 17.78
CA ALA A 44 21.96 50.78 18.79
C ALA A 44 21.03 49.57 18.74
N THR A 45 20.37 49.23 19.84
CA THR A 45 19.33 48.19 19.84
C THR A 45 18.06 48.73 19.18
N LEU A 46 17.34 47.87 18.46
CA LEU A 46 16.13 48.29 17.73
C LEU A 46 15.01 48.84 18.63
N ASP A 47 14.95 48.40 19.88
CA ASP A 47 13.99 48.88 20.87
C ASP A 47 14.56 49.97 21.79
N GLY A 48 15.82 50.37 21.60
CA GLY A 48 16.48 51.40 22.40
C GLY A 48 16.89 50.95 23.81
N GLU A 49 16.62 49.71 24.19
CA GLU A 49 16.99 49.15 25.49
C GLU A 49 18.50 48.84 25.58
N PRO A 50 19.16 49.09 26.72
CA PRO A 50 20.57 48.82 26.88
C PRO A 50 20.87 47.31 26.81
N ILE A 51 22.00 46.94 26.19
CA ILE A 51 22.45 45.54 26.09
C ILE A 51 23.60 45.24 27.07
N ASP A 52 23.47 44.16 27.83
CA ASP A 52 24.57 43.67 28.67
C ASP A 52 25.53 42.80 27.86
N LEU A 53 26.62 43.42 27.38
CA LEU A 53 27.66 42.71 26.63
C LEU A 53 28.38 41.64 27.47
N LYS A 54 28.38 41.70 28.81
CA LYS A 54 28.98 40.61 29.61
C LYS A 54 28.21 39.29 29.44
N VAL A 55 26.89 39.39 29.20
CA VAL A 55 26.01 38.23 29.01
C VAL A 55 25.93 37.82 27.53
N HIS A 56 25.92 38.78 26.61
CA HIS A 56 25.58 38.52 25.21
C HIS A 56 26.77 38.49 24.24
N LYS A 57 27.93 39.05 24.60
CA LYS A 57 29.06 39.23 23.66
C LYS A 57 29.41 37.96 22.89
N THR A 58 29.73 36.87 23.59
CA THR A 58 30.16 35.62 22.96
C THR A 58 29.08 35.05 22.03
N ARG A 59 27.82 35.03 22.45
CA ARG A 59 26.72 34.50 21.63
C ARG A 59 26.45 35.34 20.38
N LEU A 60 26.61 36.66 20.50
CA LEU A 60 26.47 37.57 19.36
C LEU A 60 27.62 37.42 18.38
N GLU A 61 28.86 37.31 18.85
CA GLU A 61 30.04 37.04 18.02
C GLU A 61 29.90 35.70 17.28
N GLU A 62 29.54 34.64 18.01
CA GLU A 62 29.29 33.31 17.43
C GLU A 62 28.14 33.33 16.42
N CYS A 63 27.02 34.00 16.73
CA CYS A 63 25.89 34.09 15.80
C CYS A 63 26.25 34.89 14.55
N PHE A 64 27.00 35.99 14.68
CA PHE A 64 27.44 36.78 13.54
C PHE A 64 28.31 35.92 12.62
N LEU A 65 29.28 35.18 13.17
CA LEU A 65 30.15 34.28 12.42
C LEU A 65 29.35 33.12 11.79
N ALA A 66 28.43 32.50 12.52
CA ALA A 66 27.58 31.43 11.99
C ALA A 66 26.70 31.90 10.82
N VAL A 67 26.16 33.13 10.87
CA VAL A 67 25.41 33.70 9.73
C VAL A 67 26.35 33.98 8.56
N TRP A 68 27.56 34.44 8.88
CA TRP A 68 28.56 34.82 7.90
C TRP A 68 29.12 33.67 7.07
N ASP A 69 29.41 32.57 7.77
CA ASP A 69 29.88 31.30 7.22
C ASP A 69 28.72 30.44 6.71
N GLU A 70 27.49 30.95 6.84
CA GLU A 70 26.23 30.36 6.36
C GLU A 70 25.80 29.06 7.06
N ASP A 71 26.32 28.81 8.26
CA ASP A 71 25.90 27.76 9.20
C ASP A 71 24.47 27.99 9.72
N THR A 72 24.00 29.23 9.72
CA THR A 72 22.63 29.61 10.12
C THR A 72 22.04 30.68 9.20
N SER A 73 20.71 30.72 9.09
CA SER A 73 20.03 31.68 8.19
C SER A 73 20.09 33.11 8.73
N ASN A 74 20.16 34.08 7.82
CA ASN A 74 20.09 35.50 8.15
C ASN A 74 18.62 35.97 8.18
N ASP A 75 17.94 35.77 9.31
CA ASP A 75 16.53 36.14 9.49
C ASP A 75 16.23 36.64 10.92
N ALA A 76 15.00 37.10 11.14
CA ALA A 76 14.59 37.71 12.39
C ALA A 76 14.66 36.77 13.62
N TYR A 77 14.74 35.44 13.45
CA TYR A 77 14.90 34.52 14.58
C TYR A 77 16.25 34.73 15.30
N ASN A 78 17.25 35.29 14.61
CA ASN A 78 18.54 35.63 15.23
C ASN A 78 18.40 36.66 16.37
N ARG A 79 17.31 37.44 16.42
CA ARG A 79 17.03 38.36 17.54
C ARG A 79 16.82 37.64 18.87
N LEU A 80 16.46 36.36 18.86
CA LEU A 80 16.34 35.54 20.07
C LEU A 80 17.68 35.35 20.78
N VAL A 81 18.82 35.45 20.07
CA VAL A 81 20.16 35.40 20.68
C VAL A 81 20.33 36.54 21.69
N GLN A 82 19.85 37.73 21.33
CA GLN A 82 19.83 38.89 22.21
C GLN A 82 18.67 38.80 23.21
N LYS A 83 17.42 38.65 22.74
CA LYS A 83 16.23 38.82 23.58
C LYS A 83 15.94 37.66 24.52
N ALA A 84 16.31 36.44 24.13
CA ALA A 84 16.09 35.23 24.93
C ALA A 84 17.39 34.66 25.54
N SER A 85 18.54 35.34 25.38
CA SER A 85 19.86 34.85 25.82
C SER A 85 20.23 33.46 25.27
N MET A 86 19.77 33.16 24.06
CA MET A 86 19.95 31.87 23.40
C MET A 86 21.25 31.81 22.60
N SER A 87 21.83 30.63 22.44
CA SER A 87 22.80 30.40 21.39
C SER A 87 22.15 30.47 20.01
N TRP A 88 22.93 30.71 18.96
CA TRP A 88 22.41 30.72 17.59
C TRP A 88 21.81 29.36 17.17
N ARG A 89 22.29 28.25 17.77
CA ARG A 89 21.74 26.90 17.54
C ARG A 89 20.38 26.72 18.20
N GLU A 90 20.19 27.23 19.42
CA GLU A 90 18.88 27.22 20.10
C GLU A 90 17.85 28.07 19.34
N ALA A 91 18.25 29.25 18.86
CA ALA A 91 17.43 30.03 17.94
C ALA A 91 17.14 29.26 16.64
N GLY A 92 18.09 28.46 16.16
CA GLY A 92 17.93 27.53 15.05
C GLY A 92 16.86 26.45 15.28
N VAL A 93 16.72 25.91 16.50
CA VAL A 93 15.63 24.96 16.84
C VAL A 93 14.27 25.64 16.70
N ILE A 94 14.12 26.85 17.26
CA ILE A 94 12.88 27.63 17.13
C ILE A 94 12.59 27.96 15.67
N ARG A 95 13.60 28.35 14.88
CA ARG A 95 13.46 28.58 13.44
C ARG A 95 12.99 27.32 12.70
N ALA A 96 13.58 26.16 13.01
CA ALA A 96 13.22 24.90 12.38
C ALA A 96 11.77 24.49 12.72
N TYR A 97 11.32 24.69 13.96
CA TYR A 97 9.92 24.51 14.34
C TYR A 97 9.00 25.47 13.61
N GLY A 98 9.37 26.74 13.45
CA GLY A 98 8.63 27.70 12.63
C GLY A 98 8.50 27.24 11.16
N ALA A 99 9.59 26.74 10.58
CA ALA A 99 9.60 26.17 9.24
C ALA A 99 8.71 24.92 9.12
N TYR A 100 8.69 24.04 10.13
CA TYR A 100 7.80 22.89 10.19
C TYR A 100 6.32 23.30 10.32
N LEU A 101 6.00 24.31 11.14
CA LEU A 101 4.65 24.85 11.27
C LEU A 101 4.09 25.39 9.93
N ARG A 102 4.96 25.98 9.10
CA ARG A 102 4.60 26.34 7.71
C ARG A 102 4.21 25.11 6.90
N GLN A 103 4.99 24.03 7.00
CA GLN A 103 4.77 22.81 6.23
C GLN A 103 3.48 22.07 6.62
N ILE A 104 3.03 22.17 7.87
CA ILE A 104 1.73 21.65 8.31
C ILE A 104 0.57 22.63 8.08
N ARG A 105 0.84 23.78 7.44
CA ARG A 105 -0.12 24.85 7.12
C ARG A 105 -0.78 25.48 8.34
N ALA A 106 0.00 25.71 9.40
CA ALA A 106 -0.46 26.53 10.52
C ALA A 106 -0.94 27.91 10.00
N PRO A 107 -2.04 28.47 10.53
CA PRO A 107 -2.70 29.66 9.96
C PRO A 107 -1.95 30.99 10.23
N PHE A 108 -0.65 30.92 10.51
CA PHE A 108 0.17 32.05 10.93
C PHE A 108 1.37 32.24 10.00
N GLY A 109 1.60 33.48 9.55
CA GLY A 109 2.77 33.83 8.73
C GLY A 109 4.08 33.78 9.53
N GLN A 110 5.19 33.45 8.86
CA GLN A 110 6.51 33.31 9.51
C GLN A 110 6.99 34.57 10.25
N ALA A 111 6.70 35.75 9.70
CA ALA A 111 7.02 37.01 10.36
C ALA A 111 6.27 37.16 11.69
N TYR A 112 4.96 36.87 11.69
CA TYR A 112 4.13 36.95 12.89
C TYR A 112 4.50 35.92 13.96
N LEU A 113 4.84 34.69 13.55
CA LEU A 113 5.41 33.68 14.45
C LEU A 113 6.68 34.21 15.14
N CYS A 114 7.63 34.72 14.35
CA CYS A 114 8.89 35.22 14.87
C CYS A 114 8.70 36.43 15.81
N GLU A 115 7.86 37.39 15.44
CA GLU A 115 7.57 38.56 16.28
C GLU A 115 6.93 38.18 17.61
N THR A 116 6.00 37.22 17.59
CA THR A 116 5.36 36.67 18.80
C THR A 116 6.40 36.05 19.73
N LEU A 117 7.31 35.24 19.19
CA LEU A 117 8.39 34.62 19.96
C LEU A 117 9.35 35.64 20.56
N ILE A 118 9.70 36.71 19.82
CA ILE A 118 10.57 37.78 20.31
C ILE A 118 9.89 38.55 21.45
N ARG A 119 8.59 38.85 21.31
CA ARG A 119 7.79 39.55 22.32
C ARG A 119 7.70 38.72 23.61
N HIS A 120 7.45 37.42 23.48
CA HIS A 120 7.29 36.48 24.59
C HIS A 120 8.58 35.69 24.88
N ASN A 121 9.75 36.33 24.77
CA ASN A 121 11.05 35.67 24.84
C ASN A 121 11.30 34.87 26.14
N ALA A 122 10.64 35.20 27.25
CA ALA A 122 10.71 34.43 28.49
C ALA A 122 10.09 33.03 28.33
N LEU A 123 8.95 32.92 27.63
CA LEU A 123 8.32 31.64 27.34
C LEU A 123 9.14 30.82 26.35
N VAL A 124 9.79 31.48 25.39
CA VAL A 124 10.69 30.79 24.46
C VAL A 124 11.87 30.14 25.20
N ARG A 125 12.38 30.76 26.27
CA ARG A 125 13.41 30.14 27.13
C ARG A 125 12.90 28.87 27.81
N GLU A 126 11.69 28.91 28.37
CA GLU A 126 11.05 27.73 28.97
C GLU A 126 10.81 26.62 27.93
N ILE A 127 10.43 26.96 26.69
CA ILE A 127 10.27 25.99 25.59
C ILE A 127 11.61 25.34 25.23
N ILE A 128 12.69 26.12 25.14
CA ILE A 128 14.03 25.56 24.90
C ILE A 128 14.52 24.72 26.09
N GLU A 129 14.19 25.11 27.32
CA GLU A 129 14.50 24.33 28.51
C GLU A 129 13.74 22.99 28.49
N LEU A 130 12.46 23.00 28.11
CA LEU A 130 11.68 21.77 27.88
C LEU A 130 12.34 20.88 26.83
N PHE A 131 12.75 21.46 25.69
CA PHE A 131 13.46 20.75 24.63
C PHE A 131 14.75 20.09 25.14
N LYS A 132 15.56 20.81 25.94
CA LYS A 132 16.81 20.28 26.50
C LYS A 132 16.57 19.21 27.55
N ILE A 133 15.71 19.45 28.53
CA ILE A 133 15.36 18.45 29.55
C ILE A 133 14.87 17.17 28.89
N ARG A 134 14.10 17.28 27.81
CA ARG A 134 13.61 16.12 27.07
C ARG A 134 14.70 15.39 26.29
N ASN A 135 15.61 16.11 25.61
CA ASN A 135 16.44 15.52 24.56
C ASN A 135 17.95 15.49 24.84
N ASP A 136 18.44 16.14 25.90
CA ASP A 136 19.88 16.17 26.19
C ASP A 136 20.34 14.83 26.79
N PRO A 137 21.24 14.08 26.12
CA PRO A 137 21.74 12.80 26.60
C PRO A 137 22.73 12.94 27.77
N LYS A 138 23.31 14.13 28.00
CA LYS A 138 24.33 14.39 29.04
C LYS A 138 23.71 14.70 30.41
N LEU A 139 22.38 14.86 30.49
CA LEU A 139 21.70 15.10 31.76
C LEU A 139 21.70 13.83 32.63
N PRO A 140 22.29 13.88 33.85
CA PRO A 140 22.43 12.71 34.73
C PRO A 140 21.15 12.45 35.54
N ILE A 141 20.02 12.23 34.85
CA ILE A 141 18.70 12.03 35.46
C ILE A 141 18.01 10.78 34.91
N SER A 142 17.23 10.08 35.74
CA SER A 142 16.44 8.92 35.31
C SER A 142 15.31 9.31 34.34
N LYS A 143 14.71 8.32 33.66
CA LYS A 143 13.56 8.56 32.77
C LYS A 143 12.37 9.17 33.53
N GLU A 144 12.13 8.73 34.75
CA GLU A 144 11.06 9.22 35.65
C GLU A 144 11.34 10.65 36.10
N ALA A 145 12.58 10.94 36.53
CA ALA A 145 12.99 12.30 36.91
C ALA A 145 12.89 13.27 35.73
N ARG A 146 13.27 12.81 34.52
CA ARG A 146 13.13 13.57 33.28
C ARG A 146 11.65 13.87 32.96
N ARG A 147 10.76 12.90 33.13
CA ARG A 147 9.31 13.10 32.95
C ARG A 147 8.76 14.13 33.96
N SER A 148 9.11 13.98 35.23
CA SER A 148 8.68 14.93 36.28
C SER A 148 9.21 16.35 36.04
N ALA A 149 10.44 16.49 35.54
CA ALA A 149 10.98 17.80 35.17
C ALA A 149 10.24 18.43 33.98
N GLN A 150 9.87 17.63 32.96
CA GLN A 150 9.04 18.09 31.84
C GLN A 150 7.67 18.58 32.35
N GLU A 151 6.99 17.80 33.19
CA GLU A 151 5.68 18.16 33.75
C GLU A 151 5.72 19.49 34.54
N LYS A 152 6.79 19.74 35.30
CA LYS A 152 6.98 21.02 36.01
C LYS A 152 7.13 22.20 35.06
N ILE A 153 7.90 22.04 33.97
CA ILE A 153 8.06 23.10 32.96
C ILE A 153 6.75 23.33 32.23
N LEU A 154 6.05 22.26 31.83
CA LEU A 154 4.73 22.34 31.18
C LEU A 154 3.71 23.06 32.05
N SER A 155 3.66 22.77 33.35
CA SER A 155 2.76 23.48 34.28
C SER A 155 3.06 24.97 34.36
N ARG A 156 4.34 25.38 34.37
CA ARG A 156 4.71 26.80 34.34
C ARG A 156 4.36 27.46 33.01
N LEU A 157 4.59 26.74 31.90
CA LEU A 157 4.21 27.20 30.57
C LEU A 157 2.70 27.41 30.49
N ASP A 158 1.88 26.44 30.93
CA ASP A 158 0.42 26.54 30.89
C ASP A 158 -0.11 27.72 31.71
N GLU A 159 0.43 27.94 32.92
CA GLU A 159 0.07 29.09 33.76
C GLU A 159 0.39 30.42 33.06
N ALA A 160 1.61 30.55 32.53
CA ALA A 160 2.05 31.79 31.90
C ALA A 160 1.38 32.04 30.53
N LEU A 161 1.07 30.97 29.77
CA LEU A 161 0.31 31.03 28.53
C LEU A 161 -1.13 31.48 28.78
N GLY A 162 -1.76 31.01 29.87
CA GLY A 162 -3.10 31.44 30.27
C GLY A 162 -3.23 32.94 30.61
N ALA A 163 -2.09 33.62 30.86
CA ALA A 163 -2.05 35.06 31.10
C ALA A 163 -1.89 35.91 29.81
N ILE A 164 -1.73 35.28 28.63
CA ILE A 164 -1.57 36.00 27.36
C ILE A 164 -2.93 36.49 26.85
N PRO A 165 -3.12 37.81 26.63
CA PRO A 165 -4.41 38.34 26.19
C PRO A 165 -4.79 37.94 24.75
N SER A 166 -3.80 37.74 23.87
CA SER A 166 -4.01 37.39 22.46
C SER A 166 -4.10 35.87 22.29
N LEU A 167 -5.27 35.38 21.86
CA LEU A 167 -5.50 33.95 21.61
C LEU A 167 -4.58 33.40 20.51
N ASP A 168 -4.27 34.21 19.50
CA ASP A 168 -3.36 33.78 18.43
C ASP A 168 -1.94 33.61 18.97
N GLU A 169 -1.48 34.52 19.84
CA GLU A 169 -0.14 34.44 20.44
C GLU A 169 -0.02 33.25 21.41
N ASP A 170 -1.06 33.00 22.21
CA ASP A 170 -1.17 31.80 23.05
C ASP A 170 -1.08 30.52 22.20
N ARG A 171 -1.89 30.42 21.13
CA ARG A 171 -1.86 29.27 20.21
C ARG A 171 -0.50 29.05 19.56
N ILE A 172 0.16 30.13 19.13
CA ILE A 172 1.50 30.07 18.55
C ILE A 172 2.47 29.44 19.55
N LEU A 173 2.54 29.96 20.77
CA LEU A 173 3.48 29.46 21.78
C LEU A 173 3.15 28.03 22.23
N ARG A 174 1.85 27.67 22.29
CA ARG A 174 1.41 26.29 22.52
C ARG A 174 1.89 25.33 21.43
N HIS A 175 1.82 25.73 20.16
CA HIS A 175 2.36 24.91 19.07
C HIS A 175 3.87 24.70 19.20
N PHE A 176 4.65 25.72 19.57
CA PHE A 176 6.10 25.56 19.80
C PHE A 176 6.41 24.64 21.00
N SER A 177 5.66 24.76 22.10
CA SER A 177 5.75 23.85 23.24
C SER A 177 5.39 22.40 22.85
N ASN A 178 4.31 22.22 22.08
CA ASN A 178 3.88 20.92 21.57
C ASN A 178 4.95 20.27 20.69
N LEU A 179 5.60 21.00 19.77
CA LEU A 179 6.68 20.46 18.94
C LEU A 179 7.91 20.03 19.75
N ALA A 180 8.27 20.79 20.79
CA ALA A 180 9.33 20.41 21.72
C ALA A 180 8.99 19.08 22.43
N LEU A 181 7.74 18.93 22.88
CA LEU A 181 7.24 17.72 23.56
C LEU A 181 7.06 16.52 22.61
N SER A 182 6.66 16.76 21.36
CA SER A 182 6.42 15.74 20.34
C SER A 182 7.71 15.26 19.66
N THR A 183 8.86 15.91 19.91
CA THR A 183 10.18 15.46 19.44
C THR A 183 10.56 14.14 20.15
N MET A 184 10.75 13.08 19.36
CA MET A 184 11.15 11.74 19.83
C MET A 184 12.66 11.51 19.75
N ARG A 185 13.33 12.11 18.76
CA ARG A 185 14.79 12.03 18.53
C ARG A 185 15.28 13.30 17.86
N THR A 186 16.52 13.71 18.13
CA THR A 186 17.16 14.85 17.48
C THR A 186 18.69 14.73 17.46
N ASN A 187 19.33 15.23 16.41
CA ASN A 187 20.79 15.30 16.29
C ASN A 187 21.40 16.57 16.94
N PHE A 188 20.59 17.41 17.60
CA PHE A 188 21.04 18.70 18.14
C PHE A 188 22.28 18.58 19.05
N PHE A 189 22.35 17.51 19.86
CA PHE A 189 23.43 17.26 20.83
C PHE A 189 24.61 16.48 20.25
N GLN A 190 24.52 15.99 19.01
CA GLN A 190 25.62 15.31 18.35
C GLN A 190 26.75 16.27 18.01
N THR A 191 27.96 15.71 17.92
CA THR A 191 29.17 16.41 17.50
C THR A 191 30.05 15.44 16.70
N ASP A 192 30.76 15.94 15.70
CA ASP A 192 31.80 15.19 14.99
C ASP A 192 33.03 14.93 15.88
N GLU A 193 34.02 14.21 15.35
CA GLU A 193 35.29 13.91 16.04
C GLU A 193 36.08 15.16 16.46
N ASN A 194 35.83 16.29 15.80
CA ASN A 194 36.46 17.59 16.10
C ASN A 194 35.62 18.44 17.06
N GLY A 195 34.53 17.90 17.60
CA GLY A 195 33.59 18.61 18.48
C GLY A 195 32.66 19.59 17.74
N ARG A 196 32.61 19.57 16.41
CA ARG A 196 31.73 20.44 15.61
C ARG A 196 30.32 19.87 15.56
N ALA A 197 29.34 20.76 15.66
CA ALA A 197 27.94 20.40 15.51
C ALA A 197 27.60 19.99 14.06
N PRO A 198 26.59 19.13 13.84
CA PRO A 198 26.05 18.85 12.52
C PRO A 198 25.56 20.12 11.81
N GLU A 199 25.74 20.18 10.49
CA GLU A 199 25.23 21.27 9.64
C GLU A 199 23.69 21.27 9.51
N THR A 200 23.03 20.21 9.97
CA THR A 200 21.58 20.04 9.93
C THR A 200 20.97 19.94 11.33
N LEU A 201 19.74 20.44 11.48
CA LEU A 201 18.89 20.15 12.63
C LEU A 201 17.82 19.15 12.19
N THR A 202 17.87 17.96 12.79
CA THR A 202 16.96 16.86 12.49
C THR A 202 16.07 16.58 13.68
N PHE A 203 14.76 16.44 13.43
CA PHE A 203 13.75 16.15 14.44
C PHE A 203 12.88 15.01 13.94
N LYS A 204 12.75 13.93 14.73
CA LYS A 204 11.74 12.92 14.54
C LYS A 204 10.54 13.23 15.43
N PHE A 205 9.38 13.50 14.86
CA PHE A 205 8.15 13.81 15.59
C PHE A 205 7.23 12.59 15.70
N ASP A 206 6.59 12.43 16.85
CA ASP A 206 5.41 11.57 17.03
C ASP A 206 4.21 12.28 16.39
N SER A 207 3.87 11.94 15.14
CA SER A 207 2.87 12.71 14.40
C SER A 207 1.46 12.61 14.99
N ALA A 208 1.16 11.58 15.78
CA ALA A 208 -0.11 11.51 16.50
C ALA A 208 -0.24 12.61 17.57
N LYS A 209 0.89 13.05 18.15
CA LYS A 209 0.97 14.08 19.21
C LYS A 209 1.21 15.50 18.70
N VAL A 210 1.46 15.69 17.41
CA VAL A 210 1.62 17.03 16.82
C VAL A 210 0.26 17.71 16.66
N ASP A 211 0.07 18.80 17.39
CA ASP A 211 -1.18 19.58 17.32
C ASP A 211 -1.31 20.28 15.96
N GLY A 212 -2.52 20.29 15.41
CA GLY A 212 -2.82 20.90 14.12
C GLY A 212 -2.31 20.12 12.90
N LEU A 213 -1.74 18.91 13.07
CA LEU A 213 -1.29 18.09 11.95
C LEU A 213 -2.48 17.60 11.10
N PRO A 214 -2.52 17.88 9.78
CA PRO A 214 -3.57 17.40 8.89
C PRO A 214 -3.59 15.87 8.78
N ALA A 215 -4.78 15.29 8.69
CA ALA A 215 -4.98 13.86 8.43
C ALA A 215 -4.67 13.51 6.95
N PRO A 216 -4.27 12.25 6.65
CA PRO A 216 -3.89 11.19 7.59
C PRO A 216 -2.55 11.50 8.28
N ARG A 217 -2.45 11.17 9.58
CA ARG A 217 -1.24 11.40 10.37
C ARG A 217 -0.32 10.17 10.30
N PRO A 218 0.92 10.29 9.80
CA PRO A 218 1.86 9.17 9.77
C PRO A 218 2.26 8.73 11.19
N PHE A 219 2.85 7.55 11.33
CA PHE A 219 3.47 7.10 12.59
C PHE A 219 4.55 8.07 13.07
N ALA A 220 5.41 8.55 12.17
CA ALA A 220 6.42 9.55 12.50
C ALA A 220 6.78 10.44 11.30
N GLU A 221 7.19 11.68 11.57
CA GLU A 221 7.79 12.60 10.59
C GLU A 221 9.22 12.94 10.98
N ILE A 222 10.18 12.66 10.10
CA ILE A 222 11.56 13.11 10.28
C ILE A 222 11.75 14.39 9.46
N PHE A 223 11.80 15.54 10.13
CA PHE A 223 12.03 16.84 9.51
C PHE A 223 13.51 17.23 9.64
N VAL A 224 14.12 17.65 8.53
CA VAL A 224 15.52 18.08 8.45
C VAL A 224 15.56 19.52 7.97
N TYR A 225 16.13 20.37 8.81
CA TYR A 225 16.33 21.79 8.51
C TYR A 225 17.83 22.09 8.30
N SER A 226 18.13 22.76 7.19
CA SER A 226 19.46 23.29 6.87
C SER A 226 19.34 24.67 6.19
N THR A 227 20.44 25.42 6.16
CA THR A 227 20.55 26.63 5.35
C THR A 227 20.64 26.31 3.84
N ARG A 228 21.05 25.08 3.48
CA ARG A 228 21.16 24.61 2.08
C ARG A 228 19.88 23.98 1.56
N PHE A 229 19.09 23.31 2.41
CA PHE A 229 17.83 22.67 2.02
C PHE A 229 16.87 22.51 3.21
N GLU A 230 15.60 22.19 2.92
CA GLU A 230 14.65 21.62 3.89
C GLU A 230 14.22 20.24 3.39
N GLY A 231 13.99 19.29 4.29
CA GLY A 231 13.57 17.94 3.94
C GLY A 231 12.63 17.34 4.96
N ILE A 232 11.82 16.39 4.53
CA ILE A 232 10.90 15.64 5.39
C ILE A 232 10.82 14.19 4.94
N HIS A 233 10.66 13.25 5.88
CA HIS A 233 10.38 11.85 5.61
C HIS A 233 9.23 11.37 6.51
N LEU A 234 8.09 11.08 5.90
CA LEU A 234 6.85 10.61 6.53
C LEU A 234 6.84 9.09 6.57
N ARG A 235 6.62 8.46 7.73
CA ARG A 235 6.63 7.01 7.91
C ARG A 235 5.29 6.50 8.40
N GLY A 236 4.71 5.50 7.72
CA GLY A 236 3.47 4.84 8.14
C GLY A 236 3.64 3.84 9.30
N GLY A 237 4.87 3.40 9.59
CA GLY A 237 5.19 2.48 10.68
C GLY A 237 6.70 2.35 10.91
N LYS A 238 7.09 1.45 11.82
CA LYS A 238 8.52 1.14 12.10
C LYS A 238 9.20 0.51 10.89
N ILE A 239 8.54 -0.42 10.22
CA ILE A 239 9.02 -1.00 8.96
C ILE A 239 8.25 -0.29 7.85
N ALA A 240 8.87 0.75 7.28
CA ALA A 240 8.25 1.58 6.27
C ALA A 240 9.22 1.88 5.13
N ARG A 241 8.68 2.04 3.92
CA ARG A 241 9.47 2.23 2.70
C ARG A 241 8.77 3.15 1.71
N GLY A 242 9.56 3.97 1.04
CA GLY A 242 9.12 4.71 -0.13
C GLY A 242 10.11 5.74 -0.65
N GLY A 243 9.70 6.37 -1.75
CA GLY A 243 10.55 7.24 -2.56
C GLY A 243 10.91 8.58 -1.90
N ILE A 244 12.09 9.11 -2.21
CA ILE A 244 12.51 10.48 -1.85
C ILE A 244 12.39 11.39 -3.07
N ARG A 245 11.49 12.39 -3.01
CA ARG A 245 11.28 13.34 -4.11
C ARG A 245 12.15 14.59 -3.97
N TRP A 246 12.73 15.05 -5.08
CA TRP A 246 13.23 16.41 -5.18
C TRP A 246 12.03 17.32 -5.54
N SER A 247 11.60 18.14 -4.57
CA SER A 247 10.47 19.06 -4.74
C SER A 247 10.94 20.47 -5.14
N ASP A 248 10.14 21.14 -5.95
CA ASP A 248 10.25 22.55 -6.32
C ASP A 248 9.25 23.45 -5.58
N ARG A 249 8.56 22.92 -4.54
CA ARG A 249 7.51 23.59 -3.76
C ARG A 249 7.97 24.01 -2.35
N PRO A 250 8.81 25.04 -2.20
CA PRO A 250 9.37 25.40 -0.89
C PRO A 250 8.32 25.77 0.18
N GLN A 251 7.15 26.26 -0.22
CA GLN A 251 6.10 26.69 0.70
C GLN A 251 5.28 25.54 1.28
N ASP A 252 5.13 24.42 0.57
CA ASP A 252 4.23 23.34 0.98
C ASP A 252 4.65 21.93 0.51
N PHE A 253 5.95 21.67 0.32
CA PHE A 253 6.45 20.36 -0.10
C PHE A 253 6.01 19.21 0.82
N ARG A 254 5.75 19.44 2.12
CA ARG A 254 5.15 18.40 2.98
C ARG A 254 3.79 17.96 2.45
N THR A 255 2.96 18.88 1.95
CA THR A 255 1.64 18.53 1.42
C THR A 255 1.77 17.64 0.19
N GLU A 256 2.73 17.94 -0.70
CA GLU A 256 3.06 17.09 -1.83
C GLU A 256 3.55 15.70 -1.37
N VAL A 257 4.46 15.65 -0.39
CA VAL A 257 4.98 14.38 0.13
C VAL A 257 3.88 13.58 0.83
N ALA A 258 2.97 14.24 1.56
CA ALA A 258 1.86 13.59 2.27
C ALA A 258 0.84 12.97 1.31
N SER A 259 0.48 13.66 0.22
CA SER A 259 -0.43 13.08 -0.78
C SER A 259 0.17 11.85 -1.46
N LEU A 260 1.48 11.87 -1.74
CA LEU A 260 2.21 10.71 -2.27
C LEU A 260 2.35 9.58 -1.23
N ALA A 261 2.57 9.91 0.04
CA ALA A 261 2.62 8.92 1.12
C ALA A 261 1.30 8.17 1.26
N LYS A 262 0.16 8.90 1.15
CA LYS A 262 -1.18 8.32 1.15
C LYS A 262 -1.34 7.30 0.02
N ALA A 263 -1.02 7.68 -1.22
CA ALA A 263 -1.07 6.75 -2.36
C ALA A 263 -0.17 5.52 -2.15
N GLN A 264 1.01 5.72 -1.53
CA GLN A 264 1.94 4.63 -1.23
C GLN A 264 1.39 3.66 -0.17
N GLN A 265 0.56 4.11 0.77
CA GLN A 265 0.00 3.25 1.81
C GLN A 265 -0.93 2.17 1.22
N VAL A 266 -1.81 2.55 0.29
CA VAL A 266 -2.68 1.60 -0.45
C VAL A 266 -1.85 0.69 -1.35
N LYS A 267 -0.82 1.24 -2.01
CA LYS A 267 0.06 0.49 -2.91
C LYS A 267 0.94 -0.53 -2.18
N ASN A 268 1.34 -0.26 -0.94
CA ASN A 268 2.21 -1.14 -0.16
C ASN A 268 1.48 -2.31 0.52
N THR A 269 0.16 -2.43 0.38
CA THR A 269 -0.61 -3.52 1.00
C THR A 269 -0.25 -4.92 0.49
N VAL A 270 0.49 -5.01 -0.62
CA VAL A 270 1.01 -6.27 -1.19
C VAL A 270 2.41 -6.64 -0.73
N ILE A 271 3.09 -5.76 0.00
CA ILE A 271 4.48 -5.93 0.43
C ILE A 271 4.62 -5.85 1.96
N VAL A 272 5.81 -6.18 2.45
CA VAL A 272 6.13 -6.20 3.89
C VAL A 272 6.09 -4.79 4.53
N PRO A 273 6.83 -3.79 4.01
CA PRO A 273 6.89 -2.49 4.65
C PRO A 273 5.62 -1.68 4.42
N THR A 274 5.15 -1.00 5.47
CA THR A 274 4.14 0.06 5.35
C THR A 274 4.64 1.21 4.45
N GLY A 275 3.73 2.10 4.02
CA GLY A 275 4.08 3.26 3.20
C GLY A 275 4.98 4.27 3.92
N SER A 276 6.04 4.74 3.26
CA SER A 276 6.73 5.98 3.61
C SER A 276 6.87 6.89 2.39
N LYS A 277 7.17 8.17 2.62
CA LYS A 277 7.57 9.08 1.55
C LYS A 277 8.45 10.18 2.09
N GLY A 278 9.51 10.51 1.38
CA GLY A 278 10.30 11.69 1.68
C GLY A 278 10.30 12.70 0.55
N GLY A 279 10.70 13.91 0.89
CA GLY A 279 11.01 14.93 -0.09
C GLY A 279 11.92 16.00 0.48
N PHE A 280 12.71 16.62 -0.38
CA PHE A 280 13.61 17.71 -0.03
C PHE A 280 13.55 18.83 -1.07
N VAL A 281 13.82 20.05 -0.61
CA VAL A 281 13.85 21.27 -1.41
C VAL A 281 15.18 22.00 -1.20
N PRO A 282 16.09 21.95 -2.18
CA PRO A 282 17.31 22.77 -2.17
C PRO A 282 16.98 24.26 -2.19
N LYS A 283 17.65 25.04 -1.34
CA LYS A 283 17.47 26.50 -1.19
C LYS A 283 18.50 27.32 -1.98
N LYS A 284 19.66 26.74 -2.27
CA LYS A 284 20.82 27.42 -2.87
C LYS A 284 21.19 26.90 -4.26
N LEU A 285 20.19 26.58 -5.09
CA LEU A 285 20.45 26.19 -6.47
C LEU A 285 21.09 27.35 -7.27
N PRO A 286 22.13 27.09 -8.07
CA PRO A 286 22.75 28.11 -8.92
C PRO A 286 21.72 28.66 -9.93
N ARG A 287 21.35 29.94 -9.81
CA ARG A 287 20.30 30.56 -10.66
C ARG A 287 20.68 30.66 -12.14
N GLU A 288 21.97 30.86 -12.41
CA GLU A 288 22.54 30.96 -13.77
C GLU A 288 23.44 29.75 -14.08
N GLY A 289 23.39 28.71 -13.26
CA GLY A 289 24.24 27.53 -13.44
C GLY A 289 23.73 26.63 -14.56
N SER A 290 24.67 25.88 -15.14
CA SER A 290 24.39 24.77 -16.04
C SER A 290 23.53 23.69 -15.34
N ARG A 291 22.87 22.85 -16.15
CA ARG A 291 22.11 21.70 -15.65
C ARG A 291 22.95 20.78 -14.76
N GLU A 292 24.25 20.66 -15.06
CA GLU A 292 25.19 19.85 -14.28
C GLU A 292 25.47 20.45 -12.90
N GLU A 293 25.65 21.77 -12.81
CA GLU A 293 25.85 22.47 -11.52
C GLU A 293 24.61 22.39 -10.63
N ILE A 294 23.41 22.54 -11.21
CA ILE A 294 22.13 22.36 -10.50
C ILE A 294 22.02 20.92 -9.98
N LEU A 295 22.31 19.93 -10.82
CA LEU A 295 22.27 18.52 -10.45
C LEU A 295 23.27 18.21 -9.33
N LYS A 296 24.49 18.75 -9.42
CA LYS A 296 25.54 18.58 -8.40
C LYS A 296 25.10 19.12 -7.02
N GLU A 297 24.47 20.30 -6.98
CA GLU A 297 23.93 20.84 -5.73
C GLU A 297 22.76 20.00 -5.19
N GLY A 298 21.88 19.53 -6.09
CA GLY A 298 20.80 18.62 -5.74
C GLY A 298 21.31 17.31 -5.13
N ILE A 299 22.33 16.70 -5.72
CA ILE A 299 23.00 15.49 -5.20
C ILE A 299 23.63 15.80 -3.84
N ALA A 300 24.31 16.93 -3.68
CA ALA A 300 24.89 17.31 -2.38
C ALA A 300 23.82 17.42 -1.30
N CYS A 301 22.71 18.13 -1.56
CA CYS A 301 21.59 18.24 -0.63
C CYS A 301 20.97 16.87 -0.31
N TYR A 302 20.79 16.00 -1.31
CA TYR A 302 20.28 14.65 -1.12
C TYR A 302 21.19 13.83 -0.19
N ARG A 303 22.51 13.86 -0.41
CA ARG A 303 23.47 13.12 0.42
C ARG A 303 23.43 13.58 1.88
N ILE A 304 23.36 14.90 2.11
CA ILE A 304 23.24 15.46 3.46
C ILE A 304 21.91 15.05 4.10
N PHE A 305 20.81 15.06 3.34
CA PHE A 305 19.50 14.64 3.82
C PHE A 305 19.50 13.18 4.27
N ILE A 306 19.98 12.25 3.43
CA ILE A 306 20.06 10.82 3.78
C ILE A 306 20.96 10.59 5.00
N SER A 307 22.12 11.24 5.05
CA SER A 307 23.02 11.15 6.20
C SER A 307 22.37 11.67 7.48
N SER A 308 21.57 12.73 7.40
CA SER A 308 20.81 13.29 8.52
C SER A 308 19.73 12.33 9.02
N LEU A 309 19.04 11.62 8.12
CA LEU A 309 18.08 10.58 8.50
C LEU A 309 18.77 9.44 9.27
N LEU A 310 19.90 8.95 8.78
CA LEU A 310 20.66 7.88 9.43
C LEU A 310 21.23 8.31 10.78
N SER A 311 21.63 9.58 10.95
CA SER A 311 22.24 10.09 12.19
C SER A 311 21.39 9.90 13.45
N ILE A 312 20.07 9.76 13.32
CA ILE A 312 19.13 9.56 14.42
C ILE A 312 18.38 8.21 14.36
N THR A 313 18.75 7.34 13.41
CA THR A 313 18.18 6.00 13.24
C THR A 313 19.03 5.00 14.00
N ASP A 314 18.42 3.97 14.59
CA ASP A 314 19.20 2.91 15.24
C ASP A 314 19.94 2.08 14.17
N ASN A 315 21.11 1.52 14.52
CA ASN A 315 21.83 0.58 13.68
C ASN A 315 21.78 -0.83 14.31
N LEU A 316 22.34 -1.82 13.62
CA LEU A 316 22.38 -3.21 14.05
C LEU A 316 23.75 -3.83 13.84
N ASP A 317 24.15 -4.64 14.82
CA ASP A 317 25.23 -5.60 14.69
C ASP A 317 24.68 -6.98 15.08
N GLY A 318 24.46 -7.83 14.07
CA GLY A 318 23.69 -9.07 14.21
C GLY A 318 22.28 -8.81 14.76
N THR A 319 22.00 -9.30 15.96
CA THR A 319 20.71 -9.11 16.65
C THR A 319 20.70 -7.88 17.56
N ASP A 320 21.87 -7.31 17.87
CA ASP A 320 22.02 -6.26 18.88
C ASP A 320 21.72 -4.87 18.30
N ILE A 321 20.90 -4.10 19.03
CA ILE A 321 20.54 -2.73 18.67
C ILE A 321 21.65 -1.77 19.07
N ILE A 322 22.18 -1.04 18.09
CA ILE A 322 23.12 0.05 18.30
C ILE A 322 22.34 1.36 18.25
N ALA A 323 22.19 2.02 19.40
CA ALA A 323 21.56 3.33 19.46
C ALA A 323 22.47 4.40 18.82
N PRO A 324 21.92 5.44 18.16
CA PRO A 324 22.71 6.54 17.63
C PRO A 324 23.37 7.33 18.76
N ASP A 325 24.61 7.74 18.54
CA ASP A 325 25.41 8.47 19.53
C ASP A 325 24.75 9.79 19.92
N GLN A 326 24.80 10.13 21.21
CA GLN A 326 24.31 11.41 21.74
C GLN A 326 22.84 11.72 21.38
N VAL A 327 21.97 10.69 21.28
CA VAL A 327 20.53 10.82 21.05
C VAL A 327 19.73 10.16 22.17
N VAL A 328 18.76 10.88 22.72
CA VAL A 328 17.75 10.30 23.63
C VAL A 328 16.61 9.70 22.79
N ARG A 329 16.30 8.41 23.00
CA ARG A 329 15.24 7.68 22.28
C ARG A 329 13.95 7.63 23.11
N HIS A 330 12.88 8.22 22.60
CA HIS A 330 11.55 8.22 23.26
C HIS A 330 10.56 7.21 22.64
N ASP A 331 10.97 6.47 21.61
CA ASP A 331 10.13 5.64 20.73
C ASP A 331 10.55 4.15 20.67
N GLY A 332 11.48 3.75 21.53
CA GLY A 332 12.05 2.40 21.55
C GLY A 332 12.97 2.12 20.37
N ASP A 333 13.17 0.84 20.06
CA ASP A 333 14.04 0.42 18.96
C ASP A 333 13.40 0.68 17.60
N ASP A 334 14.20 1.24 16.69
CA ASP A 334 13.81 1.65 15.36
C ASP A 334 15.01 1.58 14.37
N PRO A 335 15.52 0.38 14.05
CA PRO A 335 16.69 0.22 13.19
C PRO A 335 16.36 0.10 11.71
N TYR A 336 15.09 0.16 11.31
CA TYR A 336 14.67 -0.06 9.92
C TYR A 336 14.33 1.25 9.22
N LEU A 337 15.18 1.64 8.28
CA LEU A 337 14.99 2.76 7.37
C LEU A 337 15.43 2.33 5.96
N VAL A 338 14.51 2.37 5.00
CA VAL A 338 14.75 2.09 3.59
C VAL A 338 14.17 3.22 2.75
N VAL A 339 14.94 3.66 1.75
CA VAL A 339 14.53 4.69 0.80
C VAL A 339 14.40 4.12 -0.61
N ALA A 340 13.69 4.82 -1.47
CA ALA A 340 13.66 4.50 -2.90
C ALA A 340 13.82 5.78 -3.73
N ALA A 341 14.06 5.60 -5.03
CA ALA A 341 14.07 6.71 -5.97
C ALA A 341 12.64 7.21 -6.26
N ASP A 342 12.51 8.50 -6.61
CA ASP A 342 11.29 9.14 -7.08
C ASP A 342 11.64 10.19 -8.17
N LYS A 343 10.68 11.04 -8.54
CA LYS A 343 10.88 12.17 -9.43
C LYS A 343 12.03 13.06 -8.91
N GLY A 344 12.97 13.33 -9.81
CA GLY A 344 14.17 14.12 -9.53
C GLY A 344 15.31 13.35 -8.83
N THR A 345 15.10 12.08 -8.45
CA THR A 345 16.10 11.24 -7.77
C THR A 345 16.24 9.85 -8.39
N ALA A 346 15.74 9.66 -9.62
CA ALA A 346 15.71 8.37 -10.33
C ALA A 346 17.04 7.59 -10.32
N THR A 347 18.18 8.30 -10.40
CA THR A 347 19.53 7.71 -10.43
C THR A 347 20.25 7.78 -9.07
N PHE A 348 19.56 8.11 -7.98
CA PHE A 348 20.21 8.43 -6.70
C PHE A 348 20.29 7.23 -5.73
N SER A 349 19.72 6.07 -6.07
CA SER A 349 19.80 4.86 -5.23
C SER A 349 21.25 4.47 -4.89
N ASP A 350 22.18 4.62 -5.85
CA ASP A 350 23.59 4.31 -5.62
C ASP A 350 24.21 5.23 -4.56
N TYR A 351 23.88 6.52 -4.56
CA TYR A 351 24.34 7.46 -3.52
C TYR A 351 23.78 7.11 -2.14
N ALA A 352 22.53 6.68 -2.06
CA ALA A 352 21.93 6.25 -0.80
C ALA A 352 22.62 4.99 -0.24
N ASN A 353 22.88 4.01 -1.10
CA ASN A 353 23.57 2.77 -0.73
C ASN A 353 25.04 3.01 -0.35
N GLU A 354 25.72 3.94 -1.03
CA GLU A 354 27.08 4.39 -0.69
C GLU A 354 27.11 5.01 0.71
N ILE A 355 26.16 5.89 1.04
CA ILE A 355 26.07 6.51 2.37
C ILE A 355 25.79 5.46 3.45
N SER A 356 24.83 4.56 3.22
CA SER A 356 24.52 3.46 4.14
C SER A 356 25.75 2.59 4.42
N THR A 357 26.45 2.17 3.37
CA THR A 357 27.67 1.35 3.48
C THR A 357 28.79 2.11 4.18
N GLY A 358 29.02 3.38 3.83
CA GLY A 358 30.04 4.23 4.45
C GLY A 358 29.77 4.53 5.93
N ALA A 359 28.50 4.57 6.34
CA ALA A 359 28.09 4.71 7.73
C ALA A 359 28.10 3.40 8.52
N GLY A 360 28.46 2.26 7.89
CA GLY A 360 28.37 0.94 8.52
C GLY A 360 26.94 0.54 8.90
N TYR A 361 25.94 1.08 8.21
CA TYR A 361 24.54 0.78 8.48
C TYR A 361 24.20 -0.63 7.98
N TRP A 362 23.50 -1.41 8.80
CA TRP A 362 23.34 -2.86 8.63
C TRP A 362 22.68 -3.30 7.31
N LEU A 363 21.85 -2.44 6.71
CA LEU A 363 21.25 -2.75 5.41
C LEU A 363 22.24 -2.64 4.26
N GLY A 364 23.38 -1.95 4.41
CA GLY A 364 24.38 -1.80 3.36
C GLY A 364 23.74 -1.32 2.05
N ASP A 365 23.85 -2.12 0.98
CA ASP A 365 23.26 -1.84 -0.33
C ASP A 365 21.82 -2.35 -0.55
N ALA A 366 21.17 -2.80 0.53
CA ALA A 366 19.73 -2.99 0.62
C ALA A 366 19.00 -1.74 1.15
N PHE A 367 19.72 -0.69 1.56
CA PHE A 367 19.14 0.55 2.06
C PHE A 367 18.27 1.28 1.03
N ALA A 368 18.66 1.20 -0.24
CA ALA A 368 17.88 1.65 -1.38
C ALA A 368 17.76 0.54 -2.43
N SER A 369 16.53 0.28 -2.87
CA SER A 369 16.24 -0.67 -3.95
C SER A 369 16.60 -0.09 -5.32
N GLY A 370 16.95 -0.96 -6.27
CA GLY A 370 17.44 -0.59 -7.59
C GLY A 370 18.92 -0.21 -7.58
N GLY A 371 19.32 0.69 -8.49
CA GLY A 371 20.73 1.07 -8.65
C GLY A 371 21.56 0.03 -9.42
N SER A 372 22.88 0.16 -9.39
CA SER A 372 23.79 -0.67 -10.21
C SER A 372 23.82 -2.15 -9.82
N ALA A 373 23.40 -2.48 -8.59
CA ALA A 373 23.40 -3.84 -8.03
C ALA A 373 21.98 -4.36 -7.69
N GLY A 374 20.93 -3.70 -8.19
CA GLY A 374 19.53 -4.09 -8.01
C GLY A 374 18.88 -4.63 -9.29
N TYR A 375 17.58 -4.91 -9.25
CA TYR A 375 16.84 -5.25 -10.47
C TYR A 375 16.56 -3.99 -11.29
N ASP A 376 16.88 -4.03 -12.57
CA ASP A 376 16.53 -2.96 -13.50
C ASP A 376 15.07 -3.10 -13.92
N HIS A 377 14.21 -2.23 -13.35
CA HIS A 377 12.77 -2.25 -13.60
C HIS A 377 12.41 -2.02 -15.07
N LYS A 378 13.21 -1.23 -15.81
CA LYS A 378 12.99 -0.95 -17.22
C LYS A 378 13.35 -2.15 -18.07
N LYS A 379 14.50 -2.78 -17.80
CA LYS A 379 14.93 -4.00 -18.48
C LYS A 379 13.98 -5.17 -18.20
N MET A 380 13.50 -5.27 -16.97
CA MET A 380 12.54 -6.30 -16.54
C MET A 380 11.11 -6.01 -17.02
N GLY A 381 10.80 -4.73 -17.29
CA GLY A 381 9.48 -4.23 -17.67
C GLY A 381 8.40 -4.47 -16.62
N ILE A 382 8.78 -4.66 -15.35
CA ILE A 382 7.91 -5.30 -14.36
C ILE A 382 6.66 -4.49 -14.02
N THR A 383 6.77 -3.16 -13.97
CA THR A 383 5.63 -2.27 -13.73
C THR A 383 4.61 -2.36 -14.86
N ALA A 384 5.08 -2.32 -16.12
CA ALA A 384 4.21 -2.45 -17.28
C ALA A 384 3.57 -3.84 -17.37
N ARG A 385 4.36 -4.91 -17.15
CA ARG A 385 3.87 -6.29 -17.10
C ARG A 385 2.79 -6.45 -16.02
N GLY A 386 2.97 -5.84 -14.84
CA GLY A 386 1.97 -5.83 -13.77
C GLY A 386 0.65 -5.19 -14.18
N GLY A 387 0.69 -3.98 -14.75
CA GLY A 387 -0.51 -3.30 -15.23
C GLY A 387 -1.18 -4.07 -16.38
N TRP A 388 -0.38 -4.75 -17.19
CA TRP A 388 -0.88 -5.58 -18.28
C TRP A 388 -1.64 -6.83 -17.80
N GLU A 389 -1.35 -7.38 -16.62
CA GLU A 389 -2.17 -8.46 -16.03
C GLU A 389 -3.61 -8.00 -15.78
N ALA A 390 -3.79 -6.75 -15.31
CA ALA A 390 -5.11 -6.15 -15.14
C ALA A 390 -5.82 -5.93 -16.48
N VAL A 391 -5.11 -5.38 -17.47
CA VAL A 391 -5.63 -5.19 -18.83
C VAL A 391 -6.07 -6.52 -19.45
N LYS A 392 -5.24 -7.56 -19.37
CA LYS A 392 -5.60 -8.92 -19.85
C LYS A 392 -6.87 -9.43 -19.20
N ARG A 393 -7.04 -9.23 -17.88
CA ARG A 393 -8.25 -9.68 -17.17
C ARG A 393 -9.50 -8.93 -17.63
N HIS A 394 -9.43 -7.60 -17.77
CA HIS A 394 -10.56 -6.82 -18.27
C HIS A 394 -11.04 -7.29 -19.64
N PHE A 395 -10.11 -7.50 -20.58
CA PHE A 395 -10.47 -7.99 -21.92
C PHE A 395 -10.91 -9.45 -21.92
N ARG A 396 -10.30 -10.32 -21.11
CA ARG A 396 -10.72 -11.73 -20.96
C ARG A 396 -12.17 -11.84 -20.46
N GLU A 397 -12.56 -10.99 -19.51
CA GLU A 397 -13.94 -10.90 -19.01
C GLU A 397 -14.94 -10.40 -20.07
N MET A 398 -14.43 -9.79 -21.13
CA MET A 398 -15.18 -9.38 -22.33
C MET A 398 -15.04 -10.36 -23.50
N GLU A 399 -14.43 -11.52 -23.27
CA GLU A 399 -14.18 -12.56 -24.28
C GLU A 399 -13.26 -12.09 -25.42
N ILE A 400 -12.34 -11.15 -25.13
CA ILE A 400 -11.33 -10.64 -26.06
C ILE A 400 -9.93 -11.07 -25.59
N ASP A 401 -9.21 -11.81 -26.44
CA ASP A 401 -7.81 -12.15 -26.20
C ASP A 401 -6.88 -11.15 -26.91
N ILE A 402 -6.45 -10.14 -26.18
CA ILE A 402 -5.54 -9.10 -26.68
C ILE A 402 -4.14 -9.58 -27.06
N GLN A 403 -3.82 -10.86 -26.86
CA GLN A 403 -2.59 -11.47 -27.36
C GLN A 403 -2.72 -12.03 -28.77
N THR A 404 -3.96 -12.30 -29.23
CA THR A 404 -4.24 -12.92 -30.53
C THR A 404 -5.24 -12.13 -31.39
N GLN A 405 -5.98 -11.18 -30.81
CA GLN A 405 -6.96 -10.33 -31.47
C GLN A 405 -6.51 -8.86 -31.45
N SER A 406 -6.75 -8.14 -32.55
CA SER A 406 -6.37 -6.73 -32.67
C SER A 406 -7.24 -5.83 -31.81
N VAL A 407 -6.62 -4.89 -31.10
CA VAL A 407 -7.31 -3.86 -30.31
C VAL A 407 -6.70 -2.48 -30.56
N SER A 408 -7.55 -1.47 -30.62
CA SER A 408 -7.16 -0.06 -30.78
C SER A 408 -6.74 0.55 -29.44
N VAL A 409 -5.64 1.31 -29.44
CA VAL A 409 -5.02 1.85 -28.23
C VAL A 409 -4.74 3.34 -28.38
N ILE A 410 -5.15 4.10 -27.38
CA ILE A 410 -4.69 5.47 -27.12
C ILE A 410 -3.69 5.42 -25.98
N GLY A 411 -2.58 6.12 -26.11
CA GLY A 411 -1.48 6.06 -25.16
C GLY A 411 -1.05 7.42 -24.61
N VAL A 412 -0.72 7.48 -23.33
CA VAL A 412 -0.02 8.63 -22.73
C VAL A 412 1.42 8.24 -22.42
N GLY A 413 2.38 8.76 -23.19
CA GLY A 413 3.81 8.47 -23.08
C GLY A 413 4.50 8.34 -24.44
N ASP A 414 5.74 7.85 -24.43
CA ASP A 414 6.54 7.56 -25.62
C ASP A 414 7.37 6.27 -25.47
N MET A 415 7.88 5.75 -26.58
CA MET A 415 8.63 4.48 -26.61
C MET A 415 9.96 4.50 -25.86
N SER A 416 10.51 5.66 -25.49
CA SER A 416 11.70 5.74 -24.63
C SER A 416 11.38 5.52 -23.14
N GLY A 417 10.11 5.70 -22.76
CA GLY A 417 9.61 5.53 -21.40
C GLY A 417 9.60 4.07 -20.95
N ASP A 418 9.89 3.84 -19.66
CA ASP A 418 9.85 2.50 -19.05
C ASP A 418 8.47 1.86 -19.17
N VAL A 419 7.45 2.47 -18.54
CA VAL A 419 6.11 1.90 -18.47
C VAL A 419 5.43 1.90 -19.83
N PHE A 420 5.48 3.02 -20.55
CA PHE A 420 4.84 3.14 -21.86
C PHE A 420 5.48 2.20 -22.88
N GLY A 421 6.80 2.26 -23.03
CA GLY A 421 7.53 1.50 -24.03
C GLY A 421 7.41 0.00 -23.81
N ASN A 422 7.58 -0.48 -22.57
CA ASN A 422 7.35 -1.88 -22.24
C ASN A 422 5.89 -2.27 -22.51
N GLY A 423 4.91 -1.50 -22.01
CA GLY A 423 3.48 -1.81 -22.15
C GLY A 423 3.03 -1.95 -23.61
N MET A 424 3.46 -1.03 -24.47
CA MET A 424 3.14 -1.06 -25.90
C MET A 424 3.84 -2.18 -26.68
N LEU A 425 4.76 -2.93 -26.06
CA LEU A 425 5.42 -4.09 -26.66
C LEU A 425 4.89 -5.44 -26.15
N LEU A 426 4.00 -5.45 -25.13
CA LEU A 426 3.45 -6.66 -24.52
C LEU A 426 2.40 -7.39 -25.38
N SER A 427 2.01 -6.82 -26.52
CA SER A 427 1.24 -7.53 -27.55
C SER A 427 1.58 -6.99 -28.93
N LYS A 428 1.69 -7.91 -29.90
CA LYS A 428 1.83 -7.58 -31.32
C LYS A 428 0.51 -7.15 -31.96
N MET A 429 -0.62 -7.39 -31.29
CA MET A 429 -1.96 -7.11 -31.80
C MET A 429 -2.42 -5.67 -31.52
N LEU A 430 -1.59 -4.85 -30.89
CA LEU A 430 -1.96 -3.48 -30.54
C LEU A 430 -1.87 -2.57 -31.76
N LYS A 431 -3.01 -1.97 -32.10
CA LYS A 431 -3.11 -0.83 -33.02
C LYS A 431 -3.00 0.47 -32.22
N LEU A 432 -1.79 1.00 -32.07
CA LEU A 432 -1.57 2.28 -31.39
C LEU A 432 -2.04 3.42 -32.31
N VAL A 433 -3.27 3.90 -32.14
CA VAL A 433 -3.87 4.88 -33.05
C VAL A 433 -3.51 6.32 -32.70
N ALA A 434 -3.22 6.57 -31.43
CA ALA A 434 -2.72 7.86 -30.97
C ALA A 434 -1.87 7.71 -29.72
N ALA A 435 -0.84 8.54 -29.59
CA ALA A 435 -0.08 8.69 -28.35
C ALA A 435 0.46 10.11 -28.19
N PHE A 436 0.75 10.54 -26.97
CA PHE A 436 1.42 11.82 -26.75
C PHE A 436 2.28 11.82 -25.49
N ASP A 437 3.39 12.56 -25.53
CA ASP A 437 4.26 12.82 -24.37
C ASP A 437 4.41 14.34 -24.16
N HIS A 438 5.39 14.77 -23.36
CA HIS A 438 5.68 16.20 -23.16
C HIS A 438 6.22 16.94 -24.41
N ARG A 439 6.62 16.23 -25.47
CA ARG A 439 7.27 16.78 -26.66
C ARG A 439 6.40 16.72 -27.91
N ASP A 440 5.76 15.57 -28.13
CA ASP A 440 5.18 15.19 -29.41
C ASP A 440 3.77 14.58 -29.26
N ILE A 441 3.02 14.58 -30.35
CA ILE A 441 1.72 13.92 -30.52
C ILE A 441 1.84 13.00 -31.75
N PHE A 442 1.76 11.69 -31.54
CA PHE A 442 1.74 10.65 -32.55
C PHE A 442 0.28 10.30 -32.88
N VAL A 443 -0.08 10.29 -34.17
CA VAL A 443 -1.40 9.84 -34.62
C VAL A 443 -1.27 8.98 -35.87
N ASP A 444 -1.77 7.75 -35.80
CA ASP A 444 -1.78 6.79 -36.89
C ASP A 444 -3.19 6.19 -37.02
N PRO A 445 -4.03 6.62 -38.00
CA PRO A 445 -5.44 6.23 -38.04
C PRO A 445 -5.75 4.73 -38.18
N ASP A 446 -4.93 3.97 -38.92
CA ASP A 446 -5.10 2.51 -39.08
C ASP A 446 -3.74 1.79 -39.19
N PRO A 447 -2.98 1.69 -38.09
CA PRO A 447 -1.65 1.09 -38.08
C PRO A 447 -1.73 -0.41 -38.39
N ASP A 448 -0.77 -0.89 -39.19
CA ASP A 448 -0.51 -2.32 -39.34
C ASP A 448 0.14 -2.86 -38.04
N PRO A 449 -0.46 -3.83 -37.34
CA PRO A 449 0.03 -4.26 -36.03
C PRO A 449 1.47 -4.80 -36.06
N ASP A 450 1.84 -5.60 -37.07
CA ASP A 450 3.15 -6.24 -37.15
C ASP A 450 4.26 -5.23 -37.52
N LYS A 451 4.01 -4.37 -38.52
CA LYS A 451 4.97 -3.34 -38.93
C LYS A 451 5.16 -2.30 -37.85
N SER A 452 4.06 -1.80 -37.28
CA SER A 452 4.12 -0.78 -36.22
C SER A 452 4.72 -1.33 -34.93
N TRP A 453 4.52 -2.62 -34.60
CA TRP A 453 5.20 -3.24 -33.45
C TRP A 453 6.71 -3.32 -33.67
N THR A 454 7.14 -3.74 -34.87
CA THR A 454 8.57 -3.82 -35.23
C THR A 454 9.23 -2.45 -35.12
N GLU A 455 8.56 -1.41 -35.60
CA GLU A 455 9.07 -0.05 -35.52
C GLU A 455 9.09 0.50 -34.08
N ARG A 456 8.02 0.29 -33.31
CA ARG A 456 8.00 0.62 -31.87
C ARG A 456 9.13 -0.08 -31.12
N LYS A 457 9.42 -1.33 -31.44
CA LYS A 457 10.53 -2.10 -30.85
C LYS A 457 11.88 -1.48 -31.21
N ARG A 458 12.09 -1.08 -32.47
CA ARG A 458 13.28 -0.35 -32.90
C ARG A 458 13.46 0.94 -32.10
N LEU A 459 12.42 1.74 -31.93
CA LEU A 459 12.45 2.99 -31.14
C LEU A 459 12.76 2.77 -29.67
N PHE A 460 12.22 1.71 -29.08
CA PHE A 460 12.47 1.35 -27.68
C PHE A 460 13.94 0.97 -27.44
N ASP A 461 14.59 0.32 -28.42
CA ASP A 461 15.97 -0.14 -28.33
C ASP A 461 17.02 0.96 -28.61
N LEU A 462 16.59 2.14 -29.05
CA LEU A 462 17.47 3.30 -29.21
C LEU A 462 17.90 3.85 -27.84
N SER A 463 19.16 4.29 -27.74
CA SER A 463 19.69 4.90 -26.51
C SER A 463 18.96 6.19 -26.10
N ARG A 464 18.46 6.93 -27.09
CA ARG A 464 17.55 8.08 -26.94
C ARG A 464 16.59 8.06 -28.12
N SER A 465 15.31 8.25 -27.83
CA SER A 465 14.26 8.34 -28.85
C SER A 465 13.14 9.29 -28.44
N SER A 466 12.35 9.65 -29.44
CA SER A 466 11.13 10.45 -29.40
C SER A 466 10.18 9.92 -30.47
N TRP A 467 8.94 10.43 -30.50
CA TRP A 467 8.04 10.10 -31.59
C TRP A 467 8.57 10.60 -32.94
N GLN A 468 9.37 11.69 -32.97
CA GLN A 468 9.98 12.19 -34.21
C GLN A 468 10.98 11.22 -34.86
N ASP A 469 11.48 10.22 -34.11
CA ASP A 469 12.40 9.21 -34.64
C ASP A 469 11.66 8.05 -35.33
N TYR A 470 10.32 8.00 -35.27
CA TYR A 470 9.49 6.98 -35.90
C TYR A 470 9.57 7.12 -37.43
N ASP A 471 9.73 5.99 -38.12
CA ASP A 471 9.74 5.95 -39.58
C ASP A 471 8.35 6.30 -40.14
N GLN A 472 8.23 7.52 -40.68
CA GLN A 472 6.96 8.05 -41.18
C GLN A 472 6.45 7.30 -42.42
N ASP A 473 7.31 6.57 -43.14
CA ASP A 473 6.89 5.74 -44.28
C ASP A 473 6.06 4.52 -43.83
N LEU A 474 6.12 4.18 -42.53
CA LEU A 474 5.34 3.10 -41.92
C LEU A 474 4.00 3.55 -41.35
N LEU A 475 3.73 4.86 -41.30
CA LEU A 475 2.43 5.39 -40.87
C LEU A 475 1.35 5.00 -41.89
N SER A 476 0.15 4.72 -41.40
CA SER A 476 -1.00 4.54 -42.29
C SER A 476 -1.35 5.84 -43.02
N ARG A 477 -2.25 5.71 -44.00
CA ARG A 477 -2.68 6.86 -44.80
C ARG A 477 -3.22 7.98 -43.89
N GLY A 478 -2.59 9.15 -44.00
CA GLY A 478 -2.98 10.35 -43.26
C GLY A 478 -2.40 10.44 -41.85
N GLY A 479 -1.65 9.44 -41.37
CA GLY A 479 -0.95 9.50 -40.09
C GLY A 479 0.13 10.58 -40.06
N GLN A 480 0.32 11.20 -38.90
CA GLN A 480 1.28 12.28 -38.69
C GLN A 480 1.83 12.31 -37.26
N ILE A 481 3.01 12.92 -37.13
CA ILE A 481 3.66 13.19 -35.85
C ILE A 481 3.84 14.69 -35.71
N TYR A 482 3.23 15.26 -34.68
CA TYR A 482 3.21 16.69 -34.44
C TYR A 482 4.09 17.07 -33.25
N SER A 483 4.75 18.23 -33.32
CA SER A 483 5.41 18.81 -32.14
C SER A 483 4.40 19.58 -31.29
N ARG A 484 4.43 19.38 -29.96
CA ARG A 484 3.64 20.16 -29.01
C ARG A 484 4.07 21.63 -28.90
N GLN A 485 5.24 21.98 -29.44
CA GLN A 485 5.73 23.37 -29.46
C GLN A 485 5.13 24.18 -30.61
N ALA A 486 4.45 23.54 -31.56
CA ALA A 486 3.80 24.21 -32.67
C ALA A 486 2.62 25.07 -32.19
N LYS A 487 2.43 26.23 -32.82
CA LYS A 487 1.29 27.12 -32.52
C LYS A 487 -0.03 26.62 -33.10
N SER A 488 0.03 25.87 -34.20
CA SER A 488 -1.10 25.31 -34.94
C SER A 488 -0.66 24.03 -35.64
N LEU A 489 -1.56 23.05 -35.70
CA LEU A 489 -1.39 21.74 -36.31
C LEU A 489 -2.46 21.58 -37.39
N ARG A 490 -2.05 21.18 -38.60
CA ARG A 490 -2.99 20.90 -39.69
C ARG A 490 -3.31 19.41 -39.73
N LEU A 491 -4.56 19.07 -39.42
CA LEU A 491 -5.06 17.70 -39.40
C LEU A 491 -5.34 17.20 -40.83
N THR A 492 -5.10 15.92 -41.06
CA THR A 492 -5.54 15.20 -42.26
C THR A 492 -6.99 14.76 -42.12
N PRO A 493 -7.74 14.55 -43.22
CA PRO A 493 -9.11 14.03 -43.14
C PRO A 493 -9.23 12.72 -42.33
N GLU A 494 -8.24 11.85 -42.44
CA GLU A 494 -8.17 10.58 -41.70
C GLU A 494 -8.02 10.82 -40.18
N ILE A 495 -7.14 11.74 -39.76
CA ILE A 495 -7.00 12.13 -38.35
C ILE A 495 -8.26 12.82 -37.83
N GLN A 496 -8.85 13.72 -38.63
CA GLN A 496 -10.12 14.40 -38.29
C GLN A 496 -11.24 13.41 -38.00
N ASN A 497 -11.35 12.34 -38.78
CA ASN A 497 -12.32 11.28 -38.57
C ASN A 497 -12.02 10.47 -37.30
N LEU A 498 -10.75 10.14 -37.02
CA LEU A 498 -10.35 9.43 -35.80
C LEU A 498 -10.66 10.22 -34.52
N VAL A 499 -10.39 11.54 -34.52
CA VAL A 499 -10.53 12.39 -33.32
C VAL A 499 -11.87 13.14 -33.23
N GLY A 500 -12.69 13.08 -34.28
CA GLY A 500 -13.99 13.75 -34.32
C GLY A 500 -13.90 15.27 -34.39
N ILE A 501 -12.87 15.83 -35.06
CA ILE A 501 -12.71 17.29 -35.24
C ILE A 501 -12.95 17.68 -36.71
N GLU A 502 -13.92 18.56 -36.97
CA GLU A 502 -14.20 19.08 -38.32
C GLU A 502 -13.23 20.16 -38.81
N LYS A 503 -12.57 20.87 -37.89
CA LYS A 503 -11.61 21.94 -38.22
C LYS A 503 -10.26 21.36 -38.67
N ALA A 504 -9.74 21.87 -39.78
CA ALA A 504 -8.45 21.43 -40.30
C ALA A 504 -7.24 21.92 -39.48
N ASP A 505 -7.32 23.08 -38.83
CA ASP A 505 -6.21 23.66 -38.05
C ASP A 505 -6.55 23.74 -36.56
N VAL A 506 -5.79 23.08 -35.70
CA VAL A 506 -6.02 23.03 -34.25
C VAL A 506 -4.76 23.33 -33.46
N THR A 507 -4.91 23.71 -32.19
CA THR A 507 -3.78 23.77 -31.26
C THR A 507 -3.39 22.37 -30.78
N PRO A 508 -2.14 22.15 -30.31
CA PRO A 508 -1.75 20.87 -29.71
C PRO A 508 -2.66 20.42 -28.56
N ASN A 509 -3.11 21.37 -27.72
CA ASN A 509 -3.99 21.07 -26.60
C ASN A 509 -5.40 20.63 -27.06
N GLU A 510 -5.94 21.26 -28.10
CA GLU A 510 -7.21 20.85 -28.71
C GLU A 510 -7.12 19.42 -29.27
N LEU A 511 -6.02 19.08 -29.95
CA LEU A 511 -5.81 17.73 -30.48
C LEU A 511 -5.70 16.69 -29.36
N ILE A 512 -4.90 16.94 -28.32
CA ILE A 512 -4.76 16.00 -27.18
C ILE A 512 -6.10 15.76 -26.48
N ARG A 513 -6.90 16.82 -26.26
CA ARG A 513 -8.24 16.67 -25.67
C ARG A 513 -9.14 15.79 -26.53
N ALA A 514 -9.12 15.98 -27.84
CA ALA A 514 -9.91 15.16 -28.74
C ALA A 514 -9.42 13.71 -28.81
N ILE A 515 -8.11 13.48 -28.78
CA ILE A 515 -7.51 12.14 -28.67
C ILE A 515 -7.99 11.45 -27.40
N LEU A 516 -7.96 12.11 -26.24
CA LEU A 516 -8.43 11.51 -24.98
C LEU A 516 -9.93 11.17 -25.02
N ALA A 517 -10.72 11.92 -25.78
CA ALA A 517 -12.14 11.65 -25.97
C ALA A 517 -12.42 10.62 -27.08
N SER A 518 -11.45 10.27 -27.95
CA SER A 518 -11.66 9.36 -29.09
C SER A 518 -12.16 7.97 -28.70
N GLU A 519 -12.85 7.32 -29.64
CA GLU A 519 -13.22 5.92 -29.51
C GLU A 519 -11.99 5.03 -29.69
N ALA A 520 -11.75 4.14 -28.74
CA ALA A 520 -10.72 3.09 -28.82
C ALA A 520 -11.06 1.95 -27.86
N ASP A 521 -10.36 0.82 -27.93
CA ASP A 521 -10.57 -0.28 -26.99
C ASP A 521 -9.87 -0.03 -25.65
N LEU A 522 -8.63 0.50 -25.69
CA LEU A 522 -7.78 0.73 -24.53
C LEU A 522 -7.24 2.16 -24.46
N LEU A 523 -7.36 2.79 -23.29
CA LEU A 523 -6.53 3.95 -22.92
C LEU A 523 -5.43 3.48 -21.95
N TRP A 524 -4.17 3.61 -22.36
CA TRP A 524 -3.00 3.22 -21.57
C TRP A 524 -2.25 4.42 -21.01
N PHE A 525 -2.22 4.54 -19.69
CA PHE A 525 -1.42 5.54 -19.00
C PHE A 525 -0.02 4.99 -18.70
N GLY A 526 0.96 5.33 -19.54
CA GLY A 526 2.38 5.01 -19.34
C GLY A 526 3.24 6.20 -18.91
N GLY A 527 2.67 7.40 -18.85
CA GLY A 527 3.30 8.66 -18.47
C GLY A 527 2.62 9.32 -17.27
N ILE A 528 3.30 10.28 -16.65
CA ILE A 528 2.84 10.96 -15.43
C ILE A 528 1.93 12.14 -15.78
N GLY A 529 0.80 12.27 -15.08
CA GLY A 529 -0.10 13.42 -15.13
C GLY A 529 -1.55 13.01 -14.91
N THR A 530 -2.38 13.94 -14.43
CA THR A 530 -3.82 13.69 -14.21
C THR A 530 -4.64 14.28 -15.35
N TYR A 531 -5.02 13.41 -16.29
CA TYR A 531 -5.66 13.75 -17.56
C TYR A 531 -7.18 13.64 -17.56
N VAL A 532 -7.75 12.93 -16.58
CA VAL A 532 -9.20 12.73 -16.46
C VAL A 532 -9.68 13.00 -15.03
N ARG A 533 -10.67 13.89 -14.90
CA ARG A 533 -11.39 14.20 -13.65
C ARG A 533 -12.86 13.80 -13.73
N ALA A 534 -13.53 13.71 -12.59
CA ALA A 534 -14.97 13.47 -12.59
C ALA A 534 -15.72 14.71 -13.10
N GLY A 535 -16.94 14.53 -13.59
CA GLY A 535 -17.81 15.63 -13.99
C GLY A 535 -18.10 16.62 -12.85
N THR A 536 -18.09 16.13 -11.61
CA THR A 536 -18.32 16.91 -10.38
C THR A 536 -17.08 17.61 -9.83
N GLU A 537 -15.90 17.34 -10.37
CA GLU A 537 -14.64 17.96 -9.94
C GLU A 537 -14.29 19.16 -10.84
N SER A 538 -13.67 20.18 -10.25
CA SER A 538 -13.00 21.24 -10.99
C SER A 538 -11.60 20.80 -11.43
N ASN A 539 -10.95 21.60 -12.27
CA ASN A 539 -9.53 21.36 -12.61
C ASN A 539 -8.60 21.56 -11.41
N ASP A 540 -8.93 22.49 -10.50
CA ASP A 540 -8.14 22.71 -9.30
C ASP A 540 -8.20 21.50 -8.34
N ASP A 541 -9.33 20.81 -8.26
CA ASP A 541 -9.51 19.62 -7.41
C ASP A 541 -8.59 18.45 -7.83
N ALA A 542 -8.26 18.34 -9.12
CA ALA A 542 -7.36 17.31 -9.63
C ALA A 542 -5.89 17.52 -9.20
N GLY A 543 -5.51 18.71 -8.74
CA GLY A 543 -4.18 18.98 -8.16
C GLY A 543 -3.00 18.98 -9.14
N ASP A 544 -3.23 19.02 -10.45
CA ASP A 544 -2.20 18.99 -11.49
C ASP A 544 -2.37 20.12 -12.53
N ARG A 545 -1.93 21.33 -12.16
CA ARG A 545 -2.11 22.52 -13.00
C ARG A 545 -1.46 22.43 -14.38
N ALA A 546 -0.40 21.62 -14.53
CA ALA A 546 0.31 21.48 -15.79
C ALA A 546 -0.56 20.86 -16.90
N ASN A 547 -1.57 20.08 -16.51
CA ASN A 547 -2.47 19.39 -17.42
C ASN A 547 -3.89 19.99 -17.48
N ASP A 548 -4.16 21.14 -16.82
CA ASP A 548 -5.49 21.76 -16.80
C ASP A 548 -6.06 22.05 -18.18
N ALA A 549 -5.21 22.49 -19.12
CA ALA A 549 -5.62 22.79 -20.49
C ALA A 549 -5.91 21.54 -21.34
N LEU A 550 -5.45 20.36 -20.89
CA LEU A 550 -5.57 19.07 -21.59
C LEU A 550 -6.65 18.17 -20.97
N ARG A 551 -7.04 18.44 -19.71
CA ARG A 551 -7.88 17.55 -18.92
C ARG A 551 -9.31 17.48 -19.47
N ILE A 552 -9.86 16.28 -19.51
CA ILE A 552 -11.25 15.99 -19.87
C ILE A 552 -12.04 15.45 -18.68
N SER A 553 -13.37 15.48 -18.78
CA SER A 553 -14.27 14.77 -17.88
C SER A 553 -14.31 13.28 -18.22
N SER A 554 -14.51 12.42 -17.23
CA SER A 554 -14.61 10.97 -17.47
C SER A 554 -15.83 10.60 -18.33
N ALA A 555 -16.89 11.40 -18.30
CA ALA A 555 -18.06 11.26 -19.17
C ALA A 555 -17.76 11.48 -20.66
N GLU A 556 -16.60 12.08 -21.01
CA GLU A 556 -16.17 12.28 -22.40
C GLU A 556 -15.39 11.07 -22.95
N LEU A 557 -15.00 10.12 -22.09
CA LEU A 557 -14.25 8.93 -22.48
C LEU A 557 -15.12 7.99 -23.32
N ARG A 558 -14.57 7.52 -24.44
CA ARG A 558 -15.22 6.53 -25.33
C ARG A 558 -14.40 5.25 -25.46
N VAL A 559 -13.59 4.95 -24.44
CA VAL A 559 -12.80 3.71 -24.37
C VAL A 559 -13.51 2.63 -23.56
N LYS A 560 -13.20 1.36 -23.82
CA LYS A 560 -13.77 0.22 -23.08
C LYS A 560 -12.97 -0.08 -21.81
N VAL A 561 -11.65 -0.05 -21.91
CA VAL A 561 -10.72 -0.41 -20.83
C VAL A 561 -9.74 0.72 -20.60
N ILE A 562 -9.41 0.97 -19.33
CA ILE A 562 -8.31 1.85 -18.93
C ILE A 562 -7.27 1.00 -18.19
N GLY A 563 -6.01 1.08 -18.63
CA GLY A 563 -4.87 0.48 -17.93
C GLY A 563 -3.96 1.55 -17.35
N GLU A 564 -3.72 1.50 -16.04
CA GLU A 564 -2.89 2.49 -15.34
C GLU A 564 -1.52 1.93 -14.94
N GLY A 565 -0.61 1.87 -15.91
CA GLY A 565 0.79 1.54 -15.65
C GLY A 565 1.54 2.63 -14.88
N ALA A 566 1.19 3.89 -15.09
CA ALA A 566 1.70 5.05 -14.36
C ALA A 566 0.79 5.42 -13.18
N ASN A 567 1.29 6.24 -12.24
CA ASN A 567 0.47 6.73 -11.14
C ASN A 567 -0.35 7.96 -11.56
N LEU A 568 -1.56 8.09 -11.00
CA LEU A 568 -2.40 9.29 -11.06
C LEU A 568 -2.81 9.73 -12.47
N GLY A 569 -2.99 8.80 -13.42
CA GLY A 569 -3.55 9.08 -14.76
C GLY A 569 -4.93 9.75 -14.68
N MET A 570 -5.70 9.33 -13.66
CA MET A 570 -7.05 9.78 -13.37
C MET A 570 -7.19 10.17 -11.89
N THR A 571 -8.14 11.06 -11.58
CA THR A 571 -8.64 11.23 -10.20
C THR A 571 -9.34 9.95 -9.71
N HIS A 572 -9.50 9.75 -8.41
CA HIS A 572 -10.23 8.56 -7.93
C HIS A 572 -11.72 8.63 -8.28
N ARG A 573 -12.36 9.81 -8.15
CA ARG A 573 -13.77 10.00 -8.51
C ARG A 573 -14.04 9.74 -9.99
N SER A 574 -13.12 10.10 -10.89
CA SER A 574 -13.28 9.78 -12.33
C SER A 574 -13.20 8.29 -12.64
N ARG A 575 -12.41 7.51 -11.89
CA ARG A 575 -12.42 6.05 -12.03
C ARG A 575 -13.79 5.47 -11.66
N ILE A 576 -14.38 5.95 -10.56
CA ILE A 576 -15.71 5.52 -10.12
C ILE A 576 -16.76 5.91 -11.17
N GLU A 577 -16.75 7.15 -11.66
CA GLU A 577 -17.70 7.62 -12.69
C GLU A 577 -17.58 6.82 -14.00
N PHE A 578 -16.34 6.56 -14.47
CA PHE A 578 -16.10 5.72 -15.65
C PHE A 578 -16.56 4.26 -15.42
N ALA A 579 -16.31 3.70 -14.24
CA ALA A 579 -16.76 2.34 -13.90
C ALA A 579 -18.29 2.24 -13.83
N LYS A 580 -18.97 3.25 -13.27
CA LYS A 580 -20.45 3.33 -13.26
C LYS A 580 -21.04 3.40 -14.67
N ALA A 581 -20.32 4.00 -15.62
CA ALA A 581 -20.72 4.04 -17.02
C ALA A 581 -20.47 2.70 -17.78
N GLY A 582 -19.97 1.67 -17.11
CA GLY A 582 -19.67 0.35 -17.68
C GLY A 582 -18.24 0.18 -18.19
N GLY A 583 -17.38 1.20 -18.02
CA GLY A 583 -15.96 1.12 -18.33
C GLY A 583 -15.19 0.21 -17.37
N ARG A 584 -14.13 -0.45 -17.85
CA ARG A 584 -13.29 -1.33 -17.02
C ARG A 584 -12.03 -0.61 -16.55
N VAL A 585 -11.91 -0.40 -15.24
CA VAL A 585 -10.77 0.26 -14.59
C VAL A 585 -10.64 -0.20 -13.14
N ASN A 586 -9.41 -0.37 -12.64
CA ASN A 586 -9.13 -0.52 -11.21
C ASN A 586 -8.45 0.76 -10.68
N SER A 587 -7.99 0.77 -9.43
CA SER A 587 -7.03 1.82 -9.02
C SER A 587 -5.62 1.54 -9.56
N ASP A 588 -4.88 2.58 -9.90
CA ASP A 588 -3.45 2.50 -10.27
C ASP A 588 -2.60 1.70 -9.26
N ALA A 589 -2.90 1.80 -7.96
CA ALA A 589 -2.25 1.06 -6.89
C ALA A 589 -2.35 -0.48 -7.03
N ILE A 590 -3.36 -0.99 -7.76
CA ILE A 590 -3.52 -2.41 -8.10
C ILE A 590 -2.74 -2.72 -9.37
N ASP A 591 -2.94 -1.95 -10.42
CA ASP A 591 -2.35 -2.19 -11.74
C ASP A 591 -0.82 -2.14 -11.68
N ASN A 592 -0.24 -1.09 -11.09
CA ASN A 592 1.20 -0.84 -11.11
C ASN A 592 1.95 -1.32 -9.84
N SER A 593 1.33 -2.24 -9.07
CA SER A 593 1.89 -2.78 -7.82
C SER A 593 3.14 -3.66 -8.03
N ALA A 594 3.31 -4.27 -9.20
CA ALA A 594 4.43 -5.16 -9.48
C ALA A 594 5.80 -4.49 -9.28
N GLY A 595 5.90 -3.18 -9.57
CA GLY A 595 7.12 -2.41 -9.35
C GLY A 595 7.51 -2.34 -7.87
N VAL A 596 6.55 -2.06 -6.97
CA VAL A 596 6.87 -2.00 -5.53
C VAL A 596 7.15 -3.39 -4.96
N ASN A 597 6.46 -4.41 -5.48
CA ASN A 597 6.65 -5.81 -5.10
C ASN A 597 8.04 -6.33 -5.49
N SER A 598 8.50 -6.05 -6.70
CA SER A 598 9.83 -6.45 -7.18
C SER A 598 10.93 -5.89 -6.29
N SER A 599 10.80 -4.63 -5.91
CA SER A 599 11.79 -4.01 -5.05
C SER A 599 11.72 -4.49 -3.59
N ASP A 600 10.55 -4.93 -3.10
CA ASP A 600 10.44 -5.54 -1.77
C ASP A 600 11.17 -6.88 -1.73
N LEU A 601 10.95 -7.72 -2.74
CA LEU A 601 11.69 -8.96 -2.94
C LEU A 601 13.19 -8.68 -3.06
N GLU A 602 13.61 -7.66 -3.81
CA GLU A 602 15.02 -7.27 -3.92
C GLU A 602 15.65 -6.99 -2.55
N VAL A 603 15.01 -6.16 -1.72
CA VAL A 603 15.52 -5.80 -0.39
C VAL A 603 15.61 -7.03 0.50
N ASN A 604 14.57 -7.87 0.55
CA ASN A 604 14.58 -9.07 1.39
C ASN A 604 15.58 -10.14 0.90
N ILE A 605 15.75 -10.30 -0.41
CA ILE A 605 16.79 -11.18 -0.97
C ILE A 605 18.18 -10.64 -0.59
N LYS A 606 18.40 -9.33 -0.68
CA LYS A 606 19.68 -8.72 -0.27
C LYS A 606 19.93 -8.89 1.22
N ILE A 607 18.92 -8.76 2.09
CA ILE A 607 19.05 -9.01 3.53
C ILE A 607 19.47 -10.48 3.78
N ALA A 608 18.80 -11.45 3.14
CA ALA A 608 19.16 -12.87 3.25
C ALA A 608 20.61 -13.13 2.79
N LEU A 609 21.00 -12.58 1.63
CA LEU A 609 22.34 -12.78 1.07
C LEU A 609 23.43 -12.03 1.85
N SER A 610 23.13 -10.90 2.48
CA SER A 610 24.05 -10.21 3.38
C SER A 610 24.42 -11.07 4.58
N ALA A 611 23.48 -11.85 5.12
CA ALA A 611 23.78 -12.83 6.16
C ALA A 611 24.74 -13.93 5.66
N ALA A 612 24.54 -14.44 4.44
CA ALA A 612 25.43 -15.40 3.81
C ALA A 612 26.86 -14.83 3.60
N ILE A 613 26.97 -13.55 3.21
CA ILE A 613 28.26 -12.86 3.11
C ILE A 613 28.92 -12.73 4.49
N GLY A 614 28.16 -12.30 5.51
CA GLY A 614 28.66 -12.18 6.88
C GLY A 614 29.20 -13.48 7.46
N ASN A 615 28.59 -14.62 7.07
CA ASN A 615 29.04 -15.96 7.44
C ASN A 615 30.21 -16.50 6.60
N GLY A 616 30.67 -15.75 5.59
CA GLY A 616 31.75 -16.17 4.68
C GLY A 616 31.34 -17.19 3.61
N ASN A 617 30.04 -17.47 3.45
CA ASN A 617 29.51 -18.43 2.49
C ASN A 617 29.41 -17.88 1.07
N LEU A 618 29.51 -16.55 0.90
CA LEU A 618 29.34 -15.86 -0.37
C LEU A 618 30.21 -14.59 -0.40
N ASP A 619 30.84 -14.30 -1.54
CA ASP A 619 31.48 -13.00 -1.77
C ASP A 619 30.54 -12.03 -2.51
N ARG A 620 30.88 -10.75 -2.54
CA ARG A 620 30.01 -9.71 -3.13
C ARG A 620 29.78 -9.89 -4.63
N ALA A 621 30.80 -10.31 -5.38
CA ALA A 621 30.67 -10.48 -6.84
C ALA A 621 29.78 -11.69 -7.18
N ALA A 622 29.96 -12.80 -6.44
CA ALA A 622 29.10 -13.97 -6.54
C ALA A 622 27.65 -13.66 -6.11
N ARG A 623 27.46 -12.83 -5.08
CA ARG A 623 26.14 -12.34 -4.66
C ARG A 623 25.42 -11.59 -5.76
N ASP A 624 26.09 -10.62 -6.39
CA ASP A 624 25.49 -9.80 -7.46
C ASP A 624 25.11 -10.66 -8.67
N ALA A 625 25.98 -11.60 -9.08
CA ALA A 625 25.69 -12.54 -10.16
C ALA A 625 24.51 -13.46 -9.83
N PHE A 626 24.41 -13.93 -8.58
CA PHE A 626 23.31 -14.77 -8.13
C PHE A 626 21.99 -14.00 -8.07
N LEU A 627 21.98 -12.77 -7.55
CA LEU A 627 20.81 -11.89 -7.54
C LEU A 627 20.25 -11.69 -8.96
N ALA A 628 21.11 -11.38 -9.92
CA ALA A 628 20.73 -11.22 -11.32
C ALA A 628 20.11 -12.51 -11.92
N SER A 629 20.60 -13.68 -11.53
CA SER A 629 20.08 -14.97 -12.02
C SER A 629 18.62 -15.24 -11.63
N MET A 630 18.13 -14.64 -10.54
CA MET A 630 16.76 -14.83 -10.02
C MET A 630 15.72 -13.89 -10.65
N THR A 631 16.10 -13.03 -11.60
CA THR A 631 15.23 -11.97 -12.17
C THR A 631 13.87 -12.51 -12.64
N GLU A 632 13.82 -13.63 -13.36
CA GLU A 632 12.55 -14.15 -13.88
C GLU A 632 11.70 -14.84 -12.81
N GLU A 633 12.30 -15.43 -11.76
CA GLU A 633 11.56 -15.96 -10.61
C GLU A 633 10.88 -14.82 -9.83
N VAL A 634 11.61 -13.72 -9.60
CA VAL A 634 11.07 -12.50 -8.98
C VAL A 634 9.96 -11.90 -9.84
N ALA A 635 10.12 -11.87 -11.16
CA ALA A 635 9.07 -11.40 -12.07
C ALA A 635 7.78 -12.21 -11.93
N LYS A 636 7.89 -13.54 -11.97
CA LYS A 636 6.74 -14.45 -11.83
C LYS A 636 6.03 -14.26 -10.48
N ALA A 637 6.79 -14.14 -9.39
CA ALA A 637 6.22 -13.89 -8.07
C ALA A 637 5.42 -12.57 -8.00
N CYS A 638 5.96 -11.48 -8.58
CA CYS A 638 5.27 -10.20 -8.65
C CYS A 638 3.99 -10.27 -9.49
N LEU A 639 4.07 -10.86 -10.68
CA LEU A 639 2.91 -10.97 -11.58
C LEU A 639 1.82 -11.87 -11.01
N ARG A 640 2.17 -12.89 -10.23
CA ARG A 640 1.18 -13.72 -9.53
C ARG A 640 0.36 -12.88 -8.54
N ASN A 641 0.97 -11.93 -7.84
CA ASN A 641 0.22 -11.01 -6.97
C ASN A 641 -0.72 -10.09 -7.77
N ASN A 642 -0.28 -9.53 -8.90
CA ASN A 642 -1.13 -8.72 -9.78
C ASN A 642 -2.33 -9.52 -10.33
N TYR A 643 -2.09 -10.77 -10.75
CA TYR A 643 -3.14 -11.66 -11.23
C TYR A 643 -4.19 -11.95 -10.13
N LEU A 644 -3.74 -12.26 -8.91
CA LEU A 644 -4.63 -12.62 -7.81
C LEU A 644 -5.45 -11.42 -7.29
N GLN A 645 -4.88 -10.22 -7.25
CA GLN A 645 -5.61 -9.03 -6.79
C GLN A 645 -6.73 -8.63 -7.74
N THR A 646 -6.43 -8.64 -9.04
CA THR A 646 -7.42 -8.30 -10.06
C THR A 646 -8.53 -9.35 -10.10
N LEU A 647 -8.22 -10.63 -9.86
CA LEU A 647 -9.20 -11.69 -9.65
C LEU A 647 -10.10 -11.41 -8.44
N ALA A 648 -9.53 -11.05 -7.28
CA ALA A 648 -10.30 -10.77 -6.08
C ALA A 648 -11.31 -9.63 -6.28
N ILE A 649 -10.91 -8.59 -7.02
CA ILE A 649 -11.80 -7.47 -7.38
C ILE A 649 -12.91 -7.94 -8.33
N SER A 650 -12.59 -8.77 -9.33
CA SER A 650 -13.61 -9.32 -10.24
C SER A 650 -14.62 -10.22 -9.53
N LEU A 651 -14.19 -11.00 -8.53
CA LEU A 651 -15.11 -11.78 -7.69
C LEU A 651 -15.99 -10.88 -6.82
N GLY A 652 -15.43 -9.82 -6.22
CA GLY A 652 -16.21 -8.85 -5.46
C GLY A 652 -17.23 -8.08 -6.32
N GLU A 653 -16.85 -7.70 -7.54
CA GLU A 653 -17.77 -7.06 -8.51
C GLU A 653 -18.89 -8.01 -8.92
N ARG A 654 -18.56 -9.30 -9.15
CA ARG A 654 -19.52 -10.35 -9.48
C ARG A 654 -20.56 -10.55 -8.37
N ASP A 655 -20.15 -10.53 -7.11
CA ASP A 655 -21.07 -10.71 -5.98
C ASP A 655 -22.04 -9.53 -5.85
N GLY A 656 -21.62 -8.32 -6.22
CA GLY A 656 -22.51 -7.15 -6.30
C GLY A 656 -23.23 -6.87 -4.98
N LEU A 657 -24.55 -6.70 -5.03
CA LEU A 657 -25.37 -6.37 -3.86
C LEU A 657 -25.37 -7.45 -2.77
N ALA A 658 -25.02 -8.69 -3.12
CA ALA A 658 -24.90 -9.79 -2.18
C ALA A 658 -23.90 -9.47 -1.05
N ASP A 659 -22.79 -8.84 -1.38
CA ASP A 659 -21.70 -8.59 -0.43
C ASP A 659 -21.79 -7.20 0.24
N PHE A 660 -22.72 -6.35 -0.22
CA PHE A 660 -22.80 -4.93 0.14
C PHE A 660 -22.99 -4.68 1.64
N GLY A 661 -23.80 -5.51 2.31
CA GLY A 661 -23.98 -5.44 3.77
C GLY A 661 -22.69 -5.74 4.55
N PHE A 662 -21.89 -6.70 4.10
CA PHE A 662 -20.59 -7.00 4.69
C PHE A 662 -19.55 -5.91 4.38
N GLN A 663 -19.61 -5.30 3.19
CA GLN A 663 -18.77 -4.16 2.82
C GLN A 663 -19.06 -2.95 3.71
N GLN A 664 -20.33 -2.68 4.02
CA GLN A 664 -20.71 -1.63 4.98
C GLN A 664 -20.16 -1.92 6.39
N ARG A 665 -20.23 -3.17 6.84
CA ARG A 665 -19.68 -3.57 8.16
C ARG A 665 -18.17 -3.41 8.21
N LEU A 666 -17.46 -3.87 7.17
CA LEU A 666 -16.02 -3.67 7.03
C LEU A 666 -15.63 -2.20 7.13
N MET A 667 -16.33 -1.31 6.40
CA MET A 667 -16.06 0.13 6.47
C MET A 667 -16.24 0.69 7.88
N ARG A 668 -17.32 0.33 8.57
CA ARG A 668 -17.57 0.78 9.95
C ARG A 668 -16.52 0.27 10.93
N GLU A 669 -16.09 -0.99 10.78
CA GLU A 669 -15.03 -1.57 11.62
C GLU A 669 -13.70 -0.83 11.42
N LEU A 670 -13.30 -0.60 10.17
CA LEU A 670 -12.08 0.15 9.84
C LEU A 670 -12.11 1.61 10.31
N GLU A 671 -13.28 2.26 10.30
CA GLU A 671 -13.47 3.60 10.87
C GLU A 671 -13.32 3.57 12.40
N SER A 672 -13.88 2.56 13.06
CA SER A 672 -13.82 2.42 14.52
C SER A 672 -12.40 2.21 15.04
N THR A 673 -11.52 1.59 14.24
CA THR A 673 -10.10 1.40 14.55
C THR A 673 -9.21 2.56 14.10
N GLY A 674 -9.81 3.59 13.47
CA GLY A 674 -9.10 4.77 12.95
C GLY A 674 -8.24 4.48 11.72
N LEU A 675 -8.39 3.32 11.08
CA LEU A 675 -7.67 2.96 9.86
C LEU A 675 -8.26 3.63 8.63
N LEU A 676 -9.59 3.82 8.58
CA LEU A 676 -10.28 4.38 7.43
C LEU A 676 -10.96 5.71 7.77
N VAL A 677 -10.86 6.66 6.83
CA VAL A 677 -11.70 7.86 6.79
C VAL A 677 -12.38 7.87 5.42
N ARG A 678 -13.66 7.50 5.35
CA ARG A 678 -14.38 7.26 4.08
C ARG A 678 -14.37 8.45 3.13
N GLU A 679 -14.57 9.67 3.64
CA GLU A 679 -14.52 10.90 2.82
C GLU A 679 -13.18 11.10 2.11
N ILE A 680 -12.08 10.75 2.78
CA ILE A 680 -10.73 10.88 2.23
C ILE A 680 -10.48 9.83 1.13
N GLU A 681 -11.09 8.65 1.24
CA GLU A 681 -10.98 7.57 0.26
C GLU A 681 -12.14 7.49 -0.73
N TYR A 682 -13.03 8.48 -0.71
CA TYR A 682 -14.17 8.59 -1.63
C TYR A 682 -15.11 7.38 -1.58
N LEU A 683 -15.20 6.72 -0.43
CA LEU A 683 -16.14 5.63 -0.17
C LEU A 683 -17.49 6.17 0.31
N PRO A 684 -18.62 5.50 0.00
CA PRO A 684 -19.94 6.01 0.33
C PRO A 684 -20.23 6.00 1.84
N SER A 685 -20.88 7.07 2.30
CA SER A 685 -21.49 7.18 3.62
C SER A 685 -22.64 6.20 3.80
N ASP A 686 -23.11 6.01 5.04
CA ASP A 686 -24.23 5.11 5.33
C ASP A 686 -25.54 5.51 4.61
N SER A 687 -25.76 6.82 4.41
CA SER A 687 -26.91 7.30 3.63
C SER A 687 -26.79 6.93 2.16
N GLU A 688 -25.61 7.18 1.56
CA GLU A 688 -25.35 6.84 0.16
C GLU A 688 -25.39 5.32 -0.07
N ILE A 689 -24.96 4.51 0.90
CA ILE A 689 -25.09 3.05 0.84
C ILE A 689 -26.57 2.65 0.80
N ALA A 690 -27.42 3.22 1.66
CA ALA A 690 -28.85 2.91 1.66
C ALA A 690 -29.52 3.28 0.32
N GLU A 691 -29.24 4.48 -0.20
CA GLU A 691 -29.76 4.95 -1.49
C GLU A 691 -29.30 4.05 -2.65
N ARG A 692 -28.02 3.67 -2.67
CA ARG A 692 -27.47 2.76 -3.68
C ARG A 692 -28.06 1.36 -3.62
N PHE A 693 -28.32 0.84 -2.41
CA PHE A 693 -28.95 -0.46 -2.23
C PHE A 693 -30.37 -0.48 -2.81
N GLU A 694 -31.16 0.56 -2.56
CA GLU A 694 -32.51 0.71 -3.13
C GLU A 694 -32.47 0.86 -4.66
N ALA A 695 -31.45 1.54 -5.20
CA ALA A 695 -31.23 1.70 -6.64
C ALA A 695 -30.62 0.46 -7.33
N GLY A 696 -30.21 -0.54 -6.56
CA GLY A 696 -29.51 -1.72 -7.09
C GLY A 696 -28.08 -1.45 -7.58
N GLU A 697 -27.42 -0.43 -7.05
CA GLU A 697 -26.06 -0.01 -7.42
C GLU A 697 -25.00 -0.54 -6.42
N PRO A 698 -24.25 -1.60 -6.73
CA PRO A 698 -23.17 -2.09 -5.86
C PRO A 698 -21.94 -1.15 -5.89
N LEU A 699 -20.91 -1.47 -5.09
CA LEU A 699 -19.61 -0.82 -5.21
C LEU A 699 -18.93 -1.15 -6.54
N THR A 700 -18.25 -0.16 -7.10
CA THR A 700 -17.46 -0.28 -8.33
C THR A 700 -16.07 -0.86 -8.06
N ARG A 701 -15.38 -1.35 -9.11
CA ARG A 701 -14.03 -1.91 -8.99
C ARG A 701 -13.00 -0.96 -8.33
N PRO A 702 -12.98 0.36 -8.59
CA PRO A 702 -12.12 1.28 -7.86
C PRO A 702 -12.42 1.35 -6.36
N GLU A 703 -13.69 1.33 -5.96
CA GLU A 703 -14.11 1.31 -4.54
C GLU A 703 -13.71 -0.04 -3.88
N LEU A 704 -13.91 -1.16 -4.59
CA LEU A 704 -13.48 -2.49 -4.13
C LEU A 704 -11.96 -2.59 -3.99
N SER A 705 -11.19 -1.93 -4.86
CA SER A 705 -9.72 -1.88 -4.78
C SER A 705 -9.25 -1.25 -3.47
N VAL A 706 -9.95 -0.19 -3.01
CA VAL A 706 -9.68 0.46 -1.73
C VAL A 706 -10.01 -0.47 -0.56
N LEU A 707 -11.19 -1.08 -0.55
CA LEU A 707 -11.58 -2.01 0.52
C LEU A 707 -10.64 -3.23 0.61
N LEU A 708 -10.22 -3.77 -0.54
CA LEU A 708 -9.26 -4.87 -0.60
C LEU A 708 -7.93 -4.49 0.08
N ALA A 709 -7.42 -3.29 -0.19
CA ALA A 709 -6.19 -2.79 0.40
C ALA A 709 -6.32 -2.59 1.92
N TYR A 710 -7.38 -1.93 2.38
CA TYR A 710 -7.59 -1.68 3.81
C TYR A 710 -7.84 -2.96 4.61
N SER A 711 -8.56 -3.94 4.03
CA SER A 711 -8.76 -5.26 4.65
C SER A 711 -7.42 -6.01 4.87
N LYS A 712 -6.48 -5.91 3.91
CA LYS A 712 -5.12 -6.46 4.09
C LYS A 712 -4.34 -5.75 5.19
N LEU A 713 -4.43 -4.42 5.28
CA LEU A 713 -3.73 -3.64 6.31
C LEU A 713 -4.20 -4.01 7.72
N ASP A 714 -5.52 -4.09 7.90
CA ASP A 714 -6.12 -4.44 9.18
C ASP A 714 -5.77 -5.88 9.60
N LEU A 715 -5.90 -6.83 8.67
CA LEU A 715 -5.52 -8.21 8.92
C LEU A 715 -4.02 -8.34 9.23
N PHE A 716 -3.14 -7.69 8.44
CA PHE A 716 -1.70 -7.70 8.72
C PHE A 716 -1.37 -7.22 10.14
N LYS A 717 -2.00 -6.13 10.59
CA LYS A 717 -1.81 -5.59 11.93
C LYS A 717 -2.23 -6.60 13.01
N THR A 718 -3.37 -7.26 12.80
CA THR A 718 -3.84 -8.31 13.71
C THR A 718 -2.88 -9.50 13.75
N LEU A 719 -2.38 -9.95 12.59
CA LEU A 719 -1.49 -11.11 12.51
C LEU A 719 -0.11 -10.84 13.11
N ILE A 720 0.49 -9.66 12.87
CA ILE A 720 1.84 -9.37 13.36
C ILE A 720 1.89 -9.23 14.89
N GLU A 721 0.77 -8.86 15.52
CA GLU A 721 0.61 -8.77 16.98
C GLU A 721 0.27 -10.14 17.63
N SER A 722 0.06 -11.18 16.82
CA SER A 722 -0.32 -12.54 17.26
C SER A 722 0.85 -13.55 17.22
N GLN A 723 0.56 -14.80 17.61
CA GLN A 723 1.48 -15.95 17.48
C GLN A 723 1.43 -16.63 16.10
N VAL A 724 0.50 -16.25 15.22
CA VAL A 724 0.34 -16.83 13.87
C VAL A 724 1.65 -16.87 13.08
N PRO A 725 2.48 -15.80 13.04
CA PRO A 725 3.74 -15.84 12.29
C PRO A 725 4.82 -16.74 12.90
N ASP A 726 4.64 -17.22 14.14
CA ASP A 726 5.58 -18.12 14.82
C ASP A 726 5.24 -19.59 14.66
N ASP A 727 4.03 -19.92 14.19
CA ASP A 727 3.60 -21.31 14.01
C ASP A 727 4.51 -22.08 13.03
N PRO A 728 4.97 -23.30 13.40
CA PRO A 728 5.87 -24.09 12.55
C PRO A 728 5.30 -24.46 11.18
N TYR A 729 4.00 -24.70 11.06
CA TYR A 729 3.36 -25.01 9.79
C TYR A 729 3.31 -23.78 8.89
N LEU A 730 2.95 -22.62 9.48
CA LEU A 730 2.87 -21.35 8.74
C LEU A 730 4.25 -20.77 8.39
N ALA A 731 5.33 -21.25 9.01
CA ALA A 731 6.69 -20.92 8.60
C ALA A 731 6.96 -21.25 7.12
N ALA A 732 6.26 -22.23 6.53
CA ALA A 732 6.37 -22.55 5.10
C ALA A 732 5.93 -21.40 4.17
N GLU A 733 5.14 -20.43 4.65
CA GLU A 733 4.80 -19.24 3.85
C GLU A 733 6.01 -18.31 3.65
N LEU A 734 7.01 -18.37 4.54
CA LEU A 734 8.30 -17.69 4.36
C LEU A 734 9.05 -18.26 3.16
N ASP A 735 9.08 -19.59 3.03
CA ASP A 735 9.71 -20.25 1.89
C ASP A 735 8.98 -19.87 0.60
N LYS A 736 7.65 -19.88 0.58
CA LYS A 736 6.88 -19.51 -0.64
C LYS A 736 7.09 -18.05 -1.06
N TYR A 737 7.59 -17.18 -0.20
CA TYR A 737 7.91 -15.79 -0.53
C TYR A 737 9.18 -15.67 -1.39
N PHE A 738 10.21 -16.45 -1.11
CA PHE A 738 11.51 -16.33 -1.77
C PHE A 738 11.63 -17.19 -3.04
N PRO A 739 12.47 -16.78 -4.01
CA PRO A 739 12.79 -17.60 -5.19
C PRO A 739 13.25 -19.01 -4.82
N VAL A 740 12.90 -20.00 -5.66
CA VAL A 740 13.31 -21.41 -5.49
C VAL A 740 14.82 -21.50 -5.38
N SER A 741 15.53 -20.81 -6.28
CA SER A 741 17.00 -20.78 -6.30
C SER A 741 17.62 -20.32 -4.98
N LEU A 742 17.02 -19.32 -4.31
CA LEU A 742 17.52 -18.81 -3.03
C LEU A 742 17.32 -19.84 -1.91
N ARG A 743 16.16 -20.48 -1.87
CA ARG A 743 15.84 -21.49 -0.84
C ARG A 743 16.75 -22.71 -0.90
N GLU A 744 17.03 -23.18 -2.11
CA GLU A 744 17.86 -24.38 -2.29
C GLU A 744 19.31 -24.15 -1.87
N LYS A 745 19.85 -22.93 -2.03
CA LYS A 745 21.25 -22.60 -1.73
C LYS A 745 21.47 -21.97 -0.36
N PHE A 746 20.53 -21.16 0.11
CA PHE A 746 20.64 -20.31 1.31
C PHE A 746 19.38 -20.44 2.19
N GLY A 747 18.86 -21.67 2.31
CA GLY A 747 17.63 -21.95 3.07
C GLY A 747 17.73 -21.64 4.56
N GLU A 748 18.92 -21.76 5.16
CA GLU A 748 19.10 -21.39 6.58
C GLU A 748 19.02 -19.87 6.77
N GLU A 749 19.64 -19.07 5.88
CA GLU A 749 19.53 -17.62 5.91
C GLU A 749 18.09 -17.14 5.69
N VAL A 750 17.30 -17.86 4.89
CA VAL A 750 15.86 -17.62 4.72
C VAL A 750 15.10 -17.92 6.02
N LYS A 751 15.35 -19.06 6.68
CA LYS A 751 14.68 -19.43 7.95
C LYS A 751 14.97 -18.44 9.07
N THR A 752 16.20 -17.94 9.16
CA THR A 752 16.61 -16.94 10.16
C THR A 752 16.42 -15.51 9.69
N HIS A 753 15.67 -15.28 8.60
CA HIS A 753 15.47 -13.95 8.05
C HIS A 753 14.86 -13.00 9.10
N ARG A 754 15.45 -11.81 9.25
CA ARG A 754 15.08 -10.86 10.31
C ARG A 754 13.61 -10.45 10.24
N LEU A 755 13.08 -10.27 9.03
CA LEU A 755 11.68 -9.90 8.78
C LEU A 755 10.77 -11.13 8.61
N ARG A 756 11.15 -12.30 9.13
CA ARG A 756 10.37 -13.54 9.01
C ARG A 756 8.90 -13.33 9.39
N ARG A 757 8.65 -12.70 10.55
CA ARG A 757 7.29 -12.51 11.07
C ARG A 757 6.46 -11.63 10.14
N GLU A 758 7.05 -10.53 9.69
CA GLU A 758 6.37 -9.57 8.80
C GLU A 758 6.13 -10.17 7.41
N ILE A 759 7.09 -10.93 6.86
CA ILE A 759 6.90 -11.65 5.58
C ILE A 759 5.75 -12.65 5.68
N ILE A 760 5.72 -13.48 6.73
CA ILE A 760 4.66 -14.48 6.93
C ILE A 760 3.29 -13.78 7.08
N ALA A 761 3.20 -12.75 7.94
CA ALA A 761 1.96 -12.01 8.14
C ALA A 761 1.45 -11.36 6.83
N THR A 762 2.33 -10.73 6.04
CA THR A 762 1.98 -10.13 4.75
C THR A 762 1.54 -11.20 3.74
N ARG A 763 2.23 -12.34 3.67
CA ARG A 763 1.89 -13.46 2.77
C ARG A 763 0.52 -14.04 3.11
N LEU A 764 0.25 -14.25 4.39
CA LEU A 764 -1.03 -14.75 4.88
C LEU A 764 -2.17 -13.76 4.61
N ALA A 765 -1.99 -12.49 4.97
CA ALA A 765 -2.98 -11.45 4.71
C ALA A 765 -3.31 -11.35 3.21
N ASN A 766 -2.30 -11.36 2.34
CA ASN A 766 -2.52 -11.41 0.89
C ASN A 766 -3.22 -12.70 0.44
N SER A 767 -2.85 -13.85 0.98
CA SER A 767 -3.48 -15.13 0.61
C SER A 767 -4.95 -15.18 1.00
N ILE A 768 -5.28 -14.76 2.22
CA ILE A 768 -6.63 -14.74 2.77
C ILE A 768 -7.50 -13.77 1.98
N ILE A 769 -7.05 -12.53 1.80
CA ILE A 769 -7.86 -11.49 1.16
C ILE A 769 -7.96 -11.69 -0.36
N ASN A 770 -6.89 -12.12 -1.04
CA ASN A 770 -6.97 -12.33 -2.50
C ASN A 770 -7.84 -13.54 -2.89
N ARG A 771 -8.00 -14.54 -2.00
CA ARG A 771 -8.83 -15.72 -2.28
C ARG A 771 -10.21 -15.63 -1.65
N GLY A 772 -10.33 -15.05 -0.46
CA GLY A 772 -11.58 -14.90 0.28
C GLY A 772 -12.36 -13.62 -0.02
N GLY A 773 -11.73 -12.59 -0.59
CA GLY A 773 -12.32 -11.27 -0.80
C GLY A 773 -12.11 -10.33 0.40
N ALA A 774 -12.43 -9.04 0.20
CA ALA A 774 -12.20 -8.00 1.21
C ALA A 774 -13.03 -8.21 2.49
N THR A 775 -14.20 -8.83 2.39
CA THR A 775 -15.15 -9.06 3.49
C THR A 775 -14.95 -10.38 4.22
N MET A 776 -14.01 -11.22 3.78
CA MET A 776 -13.78 -12.57 4.33
C MET A 776 -13.64 -12.58 5.86
N VAL A 777 -12.79 -11.70 6.39
CA VAL A 777 -12.45 -11.66 7.82
C VAL A 777 -13.63 -11.19 8.65
N VAL A 778 -14.24 -10.05 8.30
CA VAL A 778 -15.41 -9.51 9.02
C VAL A 778 -16.57 -10.50 8.99
N ARG A 779 -16.77 -11.19 7.87
CA ARG A 779 -17.81 -12.19 7.72
C ARG A 779 -17.60 -13.38 8.66
N LEU A 780 -16.40 -13.96 8.69
CA LEU A 780 -16.10 -15.08 9.57
C LEU A 780 -16.13 -14.68 11.05
N LYS A 781 -15.69 -13.47 11.39
CA LYS A 781 -15.76 -12.93 12.74
C LYS A 781 -17.21 -12.83 13.24
N GLU A 782 -18.10 -12.28 12.42
CA GLU A 782 -19.54 -12.21 12.76
C GLU A 782 -20.21 -13.59 12.78
N GLU A 783 -19.82 -14.50 11.89
CA GLU A 783 -20.41 -15.85 11.79
C GLU A 783 -19.91 -16.84 12.85
N THR A 784 -18.78 -16.58 13.51
CA THR A 784 -18.13 -17.55 14.41
C THR A 784 -17.67 -16.96 15.75
N GLY A 785 -17.60 -15.64 15.89
CA GLY A 785 -17.10 -14.95 17.09
C GLY A 785 -15.57 -14.93 17.24
N HIS A 786 -14.82 -15.52 16.31
CA HIS A 786 -13.36 -15.61 16.38
C HIS A 786 -12.65 -14.40 15.77
N ASP A 787 -11.42 -14.15 16.20
CA ASP A 787 -10.64 -13.01 15.72
C ASP A 787 -9.88 -13.30 14.41
N GLY A 788 -9.18 -12.28 13.89
CA GLY A 788 -8.43 -12.40 12.64
C GLY A 788 -7.28 -13.42 12.69
N SER A 789 -6.75 -13.75 13.87
CA SER A 789 -5.66 -14.70 14.05
C SER A 789 -6.16 -16.14 13.95
N ASP A 790 -7.28 -16.46 14.59
CA ASP A 790 -7.95 -17.76 14.47
C ASP A 790 -8.42 -18.00 13.03
N ILE A 791 -8.97 -16.96 12.39
CA ILE A 791 -9.39 -17.00 10.99
C ILE A 791 -8.21 -17.34 10.07
N ALA A 792 -7.00 -16.83 10.35
CA ALA A 792 -5.83 -17.14 9.55
C ALA A 792 -5.40 -18.61 9.67
N TYR A 793 -5.49 -19.21 10.86
CA TYR A 793 -5.27 -20.65 11.05
C TYR A 793 -6.30 -21.46 10.28
N ALA A 794 -7.60 -21.17 10.47
CA ALA A 794 -8.69 -21.89 9.82
C ALA A 794 -8.62 -21.80 8.29
N PHE A 795 -8.35 -20.62 7.76
CA PHE A 795 -8.16 -20.42 6.32
C PHE A 795 -6.96 -21.21 5.78
N SER A 796 -5.85 -21.19 6.49
CA SER A 796 -4.62 -21.88 6.05
C SER A 796 -4.82 -23.39 6.05
N ALA A 797 -5.50 -23.94 7.07
CA ALA A 797 -5.92 -25.33 7.08
C ALA A 797 -6.88 -25.65 5.94
N ALA A 798 -7.94 -24.86 5.75
CA ALA A 798 -8.92 -25.07 4.68
C ALA A 798 -8.28 -25.04 3.28
N ARG A 799 -7.36 -24.10 3.03
CA ARG A 799 -6.58 -23.99 1.79
C ARG A 799 -5.79 -25.26 1.52
N ALA A 800 -5.16 -25.83 2.56
CA ALA A 800 -4.36 -27.03 2.44
C ALA A 800 -5.23 -28.29 2.30
N ILE A 801 -6.29 -28.43 3.09
CA ILE A 801 -7.19 -29.58 3.08
C ILE A 801 -7.87 -29.74 1.72
N LEU A 802 -8.31 -28.64 1.10
CA LEU A 802 -8.99 -28.65 -0.21
C LEU A 802 -8.05 -28.57 -1.42
N ASP A 803 -6.73 -28.54 -1.19
CA ASP A 803 -5.71 -28.31 -2.24
C ASP A 803 -6.04 -27.14 -3.18
N VAL A 804 -6.40 -25.99 -2.58
CA VAL A 804 -6.89 -24.82 -3.31
C VAL A 804 -5.86 -24.28 -4.31
N ASP A 805 -4.57 -24.46 -4.04
CA ASP A 805 -3.52 -24.01 -4.96
C ASP A 805 -3.59 -24.79 -6.28
N HIS A 806 -3.76 -26.12 -6.24
CA HIS A 806 -3.92 -26.93 -7.44
C HIS A 806 -5.19 -26.58 -8.23
N LEU A 807 -6.32 -26.37 -7.54
CA LEU A 807 -7.57 -25.96 -8.17
C LEU A 807 -7.44 -24.61 -8.89
N TYR A 808 -6.78 -23.63 -8.25
CA TYR A 808 -6.54 -22.34 -8.88
C TYR A 808 -5.63 -22.46 -10.09
N GLU A 809 -4.55 -23.25 -10.01
CA GLU A 809 -3.66 -23.51 -11.17
C GLU A 809 -4.40 -24.15 -12.34
N ALA A 810 -5.32 -25.08 -12.07
CA ALA A 810 -6.16 -25.68 -13.09
C ALA A 810 -7.10 -24.67 -13.76
N ILE A 811 -7.70 -23.75 -12.99
CA ILE A 811 -8.57 -22.69 -13.53
C ILE A 811 -7.76 -21.60 -14.25
N ASP A 812 -6.58 -21.24 -13.75
CA ASP A 812 -5.63 -20.31 -14.39
C ASP A 812 -5.26 -20.81 -15.80
N ALA A 813 -5.09 -22.12 -15.96
CA ALA A 813 -4.77 -22.75 -17.24
C ALA A 813 -5.89 -22.64 -18.29
N LEU A 814 -7.09 -22.20 -17.89
CA LEU A 814 -8.26 -21.96 -18.76
C LEU A 814 -8.33 -20.51 -19.28
N ASP A 815 -7.37 -19.64 -18.93
CA ASP A 815 -7.29 -18.28 -19.45
C ASP A 815 -7.47 -18.25 -20.98
N ASN A 816 -8.46 -17.48 -21.46
CA ASN A 816 -8.84 -17.33 -22.87
C ASN A 816 -9.28 -18.63 -23.58
N LYS A 817 -9.49 -19.74 -22.85
CA LYS A 817 -10.00 -21.02 -23.39
C LYS A 817 -11.48 -21.25 -23.10
N VAL A 818 -11.99 -20.64 -22.04
CA VAL A 818 -13.40 -20.67 -21.65
C VAL A 818 -13.94 -19.24 -21.53
N LYS A 819 -15.26 -19.09 -21.49
CA LYS A 819 -15.90 -17.77 -21.29
C LYS A 819 -15.47 -17.15 -19.97
N GLY A 820 -15.20 -15.85 -19.95
CA GLY A 820 -14.75 -15.14 -18.75
C GLY A 820 -15.71 -15.28 -17.56
N LYS A 821 -17.02 -15.22 -17.81
CA LYS A 821 -18.05 -15.44 -16.79
C LYS A 821 -17.94 -16.84 -16.15
N LEU A 822 -17.83 -17.89 -16.97
CA LEU A 822 -17.67 -19.27 -16.48
C LEU A 822 -16.41 -19.39 -15.63
N GLN A 823 -15.29 -18.82 -16.08
CA GLN A 823 -14.04 -18.85 -15.30
C GLN A 823 -14.21 -18.22 -13.91
N LEU A 824 -14.90 -17.07 -13.81
CA LEU A 824 -15.20 -16.42 -12.52
C LEU A 824 -16.14 -17.26 -11.65
N ASP A 825 -17.11 -17.95 -12.25
CA ASP A 825 -18.00 -18.87 -11.51
C ASP A 825 -17.22 -20.05 -10.90
N LEU A 826 -16.24 -20.61 -11.62
CA LEU A 826 -15.36 -21.65 -11.09
C LEU A 826 -14.52 -21.14 -9.91
N TYR A 827 -13.95 -19.93 -10.01
CA TYR A 827 -13.22 -19.32 -8.90
C TYR A 827 -14.13 -19.04 -7.69
N ALA A 828 -15.36 -18.58 -7.93
CA ALA A 828 -16.34 -18.33 -6.87
C ALA A 828 -16.74 -19.62 -6.14
N ALA A 829 -16.82 -20.76 -6.84
CA ALA A 829 -17.06 -22.07 -6.23
C ALA A 829 -15.95 -22.43 -5.23
N VAL A 830 -14.68 -22.27 -5.62
CA VAL A 830 -13.54 -22.51 -4.72
C VAL A 830 -13.51 -21.52 -3.56
N GLN A 831 -13.78 -20.23 -3.80
CA GLN A 831 -13.88 -19.21 -2.75
C GLN A 831 -14.99 -19.53 -1.73
N SER A 832 -16.13 -20.03 -2.19
CA SER A 832 -17.21 -20.46 -1.31
C SER A 832 -16.82 -21.68 -0.48
N ALA A 833 -16.16 -22.67 -1.11
CA ALA A 833 -15.69 -23.88 -0.43
C ALA A 833 -14.67 -23.57 0.68
N ILE A 834 -13.64 -22.77 0.39
CA ILE A 834 -12.63 -22.41 1.39
C ILE A 834 -13.25 -21.62 2.55
N ARG A 835 -14.20 -20.69 2.28
CA ARG A 835 -14.88 -19.93 3.34
C ARG A 835 -15.72 -20.82 4.22
N ARG A 836 -16.52 -21.73 3.63
CA ARG A 836 -17.35 -22.68 4.37
C ARG A 836 -16.52 -23.59 5.25
N LEU A 837 -15.44 -24.17 4.71
CA LEU A 837 -14.56 -25.04 5.49
C LEU A 837 -13.83 -24.25 6.59
N SER A 838 -13.42 -23.01 6.33
CA SER A 838 -12.83 -22.15 7.37
C SER A 838 -13.81 -21.91 8.52
N ALA A 839 -15.06 -21.54 8.22
CA ALA A 839 -16.11 -21.36 9.22
C ALA A 839 -16.40 -22.66 10.01
N TRP A 840 -16.40 -23.80 9.31
CA TRP A 840 -16.61 -25.10 9.93
C TRP A 840 -15.47 -25.46 10.89
N LEU A 841 -14.20 -25.25 10.49
CA LEU A 841 -13.04 -25.50 11.33
C LEU A 841 -13.09 -24.65 12.61
N LEU A 842 -13.40 -23.36 12.49
CA LEU A 842 -13.53 -22.44 13.63
C LEU A 842 -14.60 -22.88 14.65
N ARG A 843 -15.66 -23.58 14.21
CA ARG A 843 -16.73 -24.03 15.10
C ARG A 843 -16.46 -25.39 15.74
N ASN A 844 -15.74 -26.26 15.05
CA ASN A 844 -15.73 -27.69 15.35
C ASN A 844 -14.35 -28.25 15.71
N VAL A 845 -13.28 -27.49 15.49
CA VAL A 845 -11.90 -27.95 15.67
C VAL A 845 -11.16 -26.98 16.57
N ASP A 846 -10.48 -27.50 17.59
CA ASP A 846 -9.52 -26.73 18.36
C ASP A 846 -8.25 -26.55 17.54
N LEU A 847 -8.03 -25.35 16.99
CA LEU A 847 -6.85 -25.03 16.19
C LEU A 847 -5.62 -24.71 17.03
N SER A 848 -5.76 -24.61 18.36
CA SER A 848 -4.65 -24.27 19.27
C SER A 848 -3.67 -25.45 19.48
N VAL A 849 -4.10 -26.68 19.20
CA VAL A 849 -3.28 -27.90 19.37
C VAL A 849 -2.22 -28.10 18.28
N GLY A 850 -2.24 -27.28 17.22
CA GLY A 850 -1.25 -27.26 16.15
C GLY A 850 -1.83 -27.60 14.77
N LEU A 851 -1.45 -26.79 13.76
CA LEU A 851 -2.10 -26.84 12.44
C LEU A 851 -1.75 -28.08 11.61
N SER A 852 -0.53 -28.63 11.75
CA SER A 852 -0.09 -29.79 10.94
C SER A 852 -0.98 -31.01 11.18
N GLY A 853 -1.25 -31.36 12.44
CA GLY A 853 -2.08 -32.52 12.77
C GLY A 853 -3.52 -32.38 12.27
N VAL A 854 -4.09 -31.17 12.38
CA VAL A 854 -5.41 -30.85 11.83
C VAL A 854 -5.43 -31.02 10.32
N VAL A 855 -4.45 -30.44 9.61
CA VAL A 855 -4.37 -30.56 8.15
C VAL A 855 -4.23 -32.01 7.71
N ASP A 856 -3.35 -32.78 8.35
CA ASP A 856 -3.11 -34.18 8.00
C ASP A 856 -4.37 -35.02 8.23
N LEU A 857 -5.02 -34.89 9.39
CA LEU A 857 -6.25 -35.61 9.73
C LEU A 857 -7.35 -35.36 8.69
N TYR A 858 -7.69 -34.09 8.44
CA TYR A 858 -8.78 -33.74 7.55
C TYR A 858 -8.46 -33.97 6.08
N ARG A 859 -7.20 -33.77 5.65
CA ARG A 859 -6.80 -34.08 4.27
C ARG A 859 -6.88 -35.58 4.01
N THR A 860 -6.41 -36.42 4.94
CA THR A 860 -6.52 -37.88 4.80
C THR A 860 -7.98 -38.32 4.83
N GLY A 861 -8.78 -37.80 5.77
CA GLY A 861 -10.21 -38.12 5.85
C GLY A 861 -10.99 -37.75 4.59
N LEU A 862 -10.78 -36.55 4.04
CA LEU A 862 -11.38 -36.14 2.76
C LEU A 862 -10.90 -37.01 1.59
N GLY A 863 -9.62 -37.38 1.55
CA GLY A 863 -9.09 -38.27 0.52
C GLY A 863 -9.71 -39.67 0.55
N THR A 864 -9.92 -40.24 1.75
CA THR A 864 -10.62 -41.52 1.91
C THR A 864 -12.09 -41.38 1.51
N PHE A 865 -12.76 -40.28 1.89
CA PHE A 865 -14.14 -40.02 1.49
C PHE A 865 -14.29 -39.87 -0.04
N ASP A 866 -13.38 -39.13 -0.70
CA ASP A 866 -13.39 -38.99 -2.16
C ASP A 866 -13.22 -40.34 -2.89
N ALA A 867 -12.42 -41.25 -2.32
CA ALA A 867 -12.17 -42.57 -2.89
C ALA A 867 -13.40 -43.51 -2.86
N VAL A 868 -14.32 -43.32 -1.91
CA VAL A 868 -15.54 -44.14 -1.76
C VAL A 868 -16.82 -43.41 -2.19
N LEU A 869 -16.66 -42.19 -2.73
CA LEU A 869 -17.76 -41.27 -3.04
C LEU A 869 -18.81 -41.89 -3.97
N ASP A 870 -18.39 -42.61 -4.99
CA ASP A 870 -19.30 -43.27 -5.94
C ASP A 870 -20.12 -44.41 -5.30
N ASP A 871 -19.63 -45.00 -4.21
CA ASP A 871 -20.32 -46.09 -3.51
C ASP A 871 -21.33 -45.57 -2.49
N VAL A 872 -21.00 -44.48 -1.79
CA VAL A 872 -21.79 -43.96 -0.64
C VAL A 872 -22.82 -42.88 -1.00
N LEU A 873 -22.69 -42.22 -2.16
CA LEU A 873 -23.65 -41.17 -2.53
C LEU A 873 -25.02 -41.73 -2.93
N GLY A 874 -26.07 -41.06 -2.45
CA GLY A 874 -27.47 -41.31 -2.85
C GLY A 874 -27.73 -40.94 -4.31
N GLU A 875 -28.83 -41.44 -4.87
CA GLU A 875 -29.19 -41.21 -6.29
C GLU A 875 -29.34 -39.71 -6.61
N THR A 876 -29.95 -38.95 -5.70
CA THR A 876 -30.12 -37.49 -5.85
C THR A 876 -28.78 -36.77 -5.95
N GLN A 877 -27.83 -37.13 -5.08
CA GLN A 877 -26.49 -36.54 -5.05
C GLN A 877 -25.68 -36.89 -6.30
N LYS A 878 -25.71 -38.17 -6.72
CA LYS A 878 -25.04 -38.63 -7.95
C LYS A 878 -25.56 -37.89 -9.19
N LYS A 879 -26.88 -37.69 -9.27
CA LYS A 879 -27.51 -36.95 -10.36
C LYS A 879 -27.03 -35.49 -10.41
N LEU A 880 -27.07 -34.78 -9.28
CA LEU A 880 -26.65 -33.38 -9.21
C LEU A 880 -25.16 -33.21 -9.56
N LEU A 881 -24.30 -34.09 -9.02
CA LEU A 881 -22.87 -34.09 -9.33
C LEU A 881 -22.62 -34.31 -10.83
N GLY A 882 -23.34 -35.25 -11.44
CA GLY A 882 -23.26 -35.53 -12.87
C GLY A 882 -23.72 -34.34 -13.72
N GLU A 883 -24.84 -33.71 -13.36
CA GLU A 883 -25.37 -32.52 -14.05
C GLU A 883 -24.38 -31.34 -14.00
N GLU A 884 -23.79 -31.08 -12.84
CA GLU A 884 -22.81 -30.00 -12.67
C GLU A 884 -21.50 -30.30 -13.42
N THR A 885 -20.99 -31.53 -13.32
CA THR A 885 -19.79 -31.96 -14.08
C THR A 885 -20.02 -31.79 -15.58
N CYS A 886 -21.15 -32.29 -16.11
CA CYS A 886 -21.50 -32.13 -17.52
C CYS A 886 -21.66 -30.67 -17.94
N SER A 887 -22.16 -29.80 -17.05
CA SER A 887 -22.27 -28.36 -17.31
C SER A 887 -20.90 -27.72 -17.51
N TYR A 888 -19.94 -28.00 -16.62
CA TYR A 888 -18.57 -27.50 -16.73
C TYR A 888 -17.86 -28.05 -17.98
N GLU A 889 -17.98 -29.35 -18.27
CA GLU A 889 -17.41 -29.96 -19.47
C GLU A 889 -17.98 -29.35 -20.76
N SER A 890 -19.29 -29.12 -20.81
CA SER A 890 -19.96 -28.44 -21.94
C SER A 890 -19.48 -27.01 -22.12
N GLY A 891 -19.01 -26.37 -21.04
CA GLY A 891 -18.37 -25.06 -21.04
C GLY A 891 -16.91 -25.04 -21.48
N GLY A 892 -16.31 -26.20 -21.77
CA GLY A 892 -14.91 -26.35 -22.20
C GLY A 892 -13.91 -26.62 -21.07
N VAL A 893 -14.37 -26.92 -19.86
CA VAL A 893 -13.51 -27.32 -18.74
C VAL A 893 -13.06 -28.77 -18.91
N PRO A 894 -11.77 -29.11 -18.76
CA PRO A 894 -11.31 -30.49 -18.81
C PRO A 894 -12.01 -31.39 -17.78
N ALA A 895 -12.37 -32.61 -18.15
CA ALA A 895 -13.16 -33.53 -17.32
C ALA A 895 -12.63 -33.71 -15.89
N VAL A 896 -11.31 -33.84 -15.73
CA VAL A 896 -10.66 -33.98 -14.40
C VAL A 896 -10.91 -32.74 -13.54
N THR A 897 -10.77 -31.54 -14.11
CA THR A 897 -11.00 -30.27 -13.41
C THR A 897 -12.48 -30.03 -13.16
N ALA A 898 -13.35 -30.35 -14.12
CA ALA A 898 -14.80 -30.25 -13.99
C ALA A 898 -15.31 -31.12 -12.83
N ASN A 899 -14.86 -32.37 -12.76
CA ASN A 899 -15.22 -33.29 -11.70
C ASN A 899 -14.70 -32.82 -10.32
N ALA A 900 -13.43 -32.39 -10.24
CA ALA A 900 -12.86 -31.88 -8.99
C ALA A 900 -13.63 -30.66 -8.45
N LEU A 901 -14.04 -29.74 -9.32
CA LEU A 901 -14.79 -28.54 -8.94
C LEU A 901 -16.24 -28.87 -8.54
N ALA A 902 -16.93 -29.73 -9.29
CA ALA A 902 -18.29 -30.17 -8.97
C ALA A 902 -18.37 -30.94 -7.64
N LYS A 903 -17.28 -31.64 -7.26
CA LYS A 903 -17.20 -32.36 -5.99
C LYS A 903 -17.05 -31.46 -4.75
N LEU A 904 -16.63 -30.19 -4.89
CA LEU A 904 -16.32 -29.32 -3.74
C LEU A 904 -17.44 -29.24 -2.70
N ASP A 905 -18.69 -29.19 -3.17
CA ASP A 905 -19.85 -29.10 -2.29
C ASP A 905 -20.13 -30.37 -1.50
N ILE A 906 -19.79 -31.52 -2.08
CA ILE A 906 -19.96 -32.85 -1.47
C ILE A 906 -18.79 -33.14 -0.53
N LEU A 907 -17.56 -32.81 -0.94
CA LEU A 907 -16.36 -32.98 -0.12
C LEU A 907 -16.42 -32.20 1.21
N PHE A 908 -17.26 -31.16 1.28
CA PHE A 908 -17.57 -30.50 2.54
C PHE A 908 -18.15 -31.46 3.61
N TYR A 909 -18.93 -32.48 3.22
CA TYR A 909 -19.42 -33.51 4.14
C TYR A 909 -18.28 -34.34 4.73
N GLY A 910 -17.17 -34.45 4.00
CA GLY A 910 -15.96 -35.12 4.48
C GLY A 910 -15.43 -34.54 5.78
N ALA A 911 -15.63 -33.25 6.05
CA ALA A 911 -15.22 -32.63 7.31
C ALA A 911 -16.02 -33.19 8.51
N ASP A 912 -17.35 -33.22 8.39
CA ASP A 912 -18.25 -33.81 9.40
C ASP A 912 -17.99 -35.32 9.58
N ILE A 913 -17.84 -36.05 8.47
CA ILE A 913 -17.56 -37.49 8.48
C ILE A 913 -16.23 -37.77 9.18
N THR A 914 -15.18 -37.02 8.87
CA THR A 914 -13.86 -37.18 9.49
C THR A 914 -13.91 -36.89 10.99
N LEU A 915 -14.62 -35.83 11.39
CA LEU A 915 -14.80 -35.51 12.81
C LEU A 915 -15.50 -36.64 13.57
N VAL A 916 -16.56 -37.22 12.99
CA VAL A 916 -17.30 -38.32 13.61
C VAL A 916 -16.46 -39.60 13.65
N ALA A 917 -15.73 -39.91 12.57
CA ALA A 917 -14.85 -41.07 12.50
C ALA A 917 -13.74 -41.01 13.57
N ASP A 918 -13.09 -39.85 13.73
CA ASP A 918 -12.07 -39.62 14.75
C ASP A 918 -12.64 -39.73 16.16
N ALA A 919 -13.78 -39.08 16.43
CA ALA A 919 -14.42 -39.12 17.76
C ALA A 919 -14.91 -40.53 18.16
N MET A 920 -15.36 -41.34 17.20
CA MET A 920 -15.91 -42.68 17.46
C MET A 920 -14.89 -43.83 17.26
N GLY A 921 -13.69 -43.52 16.76
CA GLY A 921 -12.67 -44.53 16.42
C GLY A 921 -13.14 -45.51 15.34
N CYS A 922 -13.87 -45.01 14.33
CA CYS A 922 -14.42 -45.79 13.22
C CYS A 922 -13.71 -45.47 11.89
N ASP A 923 -13.88 -46.31 10.88
CA ASP A 923 -13.36 -46.03 9.53
C ASP A 923 -14.19 -44.93 8.85
N VAL A 924 -13.53 -44.04 8.11
CA VAL A 924 -14.17 -42.94 7.39
C VAL A 924 -15.21 -43.45 6.38
N ALA A 925 -14.97 -44.59 5.73
CA ALA A 925 -15.91 -45.18 4.78
C ALA A 925 -17.21 -45.65 5.45
N ASP A 926 -17.12 -46.27 6.63
CA ASP A 926 -18.28 -46.72 7.40
C ASP A 926 -19.14 -45.54 7.86
N VAL A 927 -18.49 -44.46 8.31
CA VAL A 927 -19.19 -43.22 8.70
C VAL A 927 -19.80 -42.53 7.48
N ALA A 928 -19.12 -42.54 6.33
CA ALA A 928 -19.63 -41.94 5.10
C ALA A 928 -20.91 -42.62 4.60
N ASP A 929 -20.97 -43.95 4.62
CA ASP A 929 -22.17 -44.72 4.25
C ASP A 929 -23.38 -44.33 5.11
N ILE A 930 -23.20 -44.28 6.44
CA ILE A 930 -24.26 -43.90 7.37
C ILE A 930 -24.64 -42.42 7.22
N TYR A 931 -23.66 -41.52 7.12
CA TYR A 931 -23.91 -40.07 7.03
C TYR A 931 -24.66 -39.74 5.74
N CYS A 932 -24.19 -40.23 4.58
CA CYS A 932 -24.84 -40.01 3.29
C CYS A 932 -26.20 -40.70 3.21
N GLY A 933 -26.32 -41.94 3.69
CA GLY A 933 -27.58 -42.68 3.74
C GLY A 933 -28.65 -41.97 4.59
N CYS A 934 -28.27 -41.45 5.76
CA CYS A 934 -29.14 -40.63 6.60
C CYS A 934 -29.58 -39.34 5.88
N GLY A 935 -28.65 -38.68 5.18
CA GLY A 935 -28.92 -37.48 4.41
C GLY A 935 -29.92 -37.71 3.27
N GLU A 936 -29.80 -38.83 2.55
CA GLU A 936 -30.73 -39.20 1.47
C GLU A 936 -32.10 -39.56 2.04
N PHE A 937 -32.15 -40.37 3.11
CA PHE A 937 -33.40 -40.78 3.75
C PHE A 937 -34.23 -39.59 4.27
N LEU A 938 -33.57 -38.55 4.78
CA LEU A 938 -34.18 -37.32 5.28
C LEU A 938 -34.29 -36.20 4.22
N ARG A 939 -33.90 -36.47 2.96
CA ARG A 939 -33.90 -35.52 1.83
C ARG A 939 -33.13 -34.21 2.13
N LEU A 940 -32.05 -34.30 2.91
CA LEU A 940 -31.26 -33.14 3.33
C LEU A 940 -30.52 -32.49 2.15
N THR A 941 -30.17 -33.27 1.12
CA THR A 941 -29.57 -32.75 -0.12
C THR A 941 -30.51 -31.77 -0.81
N GLU A 942 -31.79 -32.13 -0.97
CA GLU A 942 -32.79 -31.26 -1.59
C GLU A 942 -33.02 -29.99 -0.77
N LEU A 943 -33.12 -30.13 0.56
CA LEU A 943 -33.29 -28.99 1.45
C LEU A 943 -32.12 -28.01 1.38
N ARG A 944 -30.87 -28.51 1.32
CA ARG A 944 -29.66 -27.68 1.14
C ARG A 944 -29.66 -27.00 -0.22
N GLN A 945 -30.10 -27.68 -1.28
CA GLN A 945 -30.19 -27.10 -2.62
C GLN A 945 -31.22 -25.95 -2.66
N LEU A 946 -32.39 -26.14 -2.06
CA LEU A 946 -33.41 -25.09 -1.92
C LEU A 946 -32.89 -23.91 -1.09
N ALA A 947 -32.16 -24.17 -0.01
CA ALA A 947 -31.57 -23.12 0.83
C ALA A 947 -30.54 -22.27 0.07
N ARG A 948 -29.77 -22.87 -0.85
CA ARG A 948 -28.80 -22.14 -1.71
C ARG A 948 -29.46 -21.26 -2.76
N GLN A 949 -30.70 -21.55 -3.13
CA GLN A 949 -31.48 -20.75 -4.09
C GLN A 949 -32.14 -19.52 -3.44
N LEU A 950 -31.97 -19.33 -2.12
CA LEU A 950 -32.48 -18.15 -1.42
C LEU A 950 -31.64 -16.92 -1.78
N GLU A 951 -32.23 -16.01 -2.55
CA GLU A 951 -31.64 -14.70 -2.84
C GLU A 951 -31.86 -13.75 -1.65
N LEU A 952 -30.94 -13.80 -0.69
CA LEU A 952 -30.95 -12.92 0.47
C LEU A 952 -29.98 -11.74 0.25
N THR A 953 -30.49 -10.53 0.29
CA THR A 953 -29.67 -9.29 0.21
C THR A 953 -29.48 -8.65 1.58
N ASP A 954 -30.37 -8.93 2.54
CA ASP A 954 -30.22 -8.47 3.91
C ASP A 954 -29.10 -9.22 4.65
N TYR A 955 -28.33 -8.46 5.42
CA TYR A 955 -27.18 -8.94 6.18
C TYR A 955 -27.56 -9.95 7.27
N PHE A 956 -28.62 -9.69 8.04
CA PHE A 956 -29.02 -10.58 9.14
C PHE A 956 -29.66 -11.86 8.63
N ASP A 957 -30.44 -11.77 7.55
CA ASP A 957 -31.01 -12.95 6.90
C ASP A 957 -29.91 -13.90 6.40
N ARG A 958 -28.79 -13.36 5.88
CA ARG A 958 -27.63 -14.18 5.49
C ARG A 958 -26.96 -14.89 6.66
N ILE A 959 -26.80 -14.20 7.79
CA ILE A 959 -26.24 -14.83 9.01
C ILE A 959 -27.17 -15.93 9.51
N ALA A 960 -28.48 -15.67 9.53
CA ALA A 960 -29.48 -16.65 9.93
C ALA A 960 -29.51 -17.86 9.00
N LEU A 961 -29.36 -17.68 7.69
CA LEU A 961 -29.22 -18.78 6.72
C LEU A 961 -27.99 -19.64 7.03
N ASN A 962 -26.83 -19.02 7.26
CA ASN A 962 -25.59 -19.75 7.56
C ASN A 962 -25.71 -20.51 8.89
N SER A 963 -26.33 -19.90 9.91
CA SER A 963 -26.62 -20.56 11.20
C SER A 963 -27.60 -21.73 11.05
N ALA A 964 -28.64 -21.60 10.22
CA ALA A 964 -29.59 -22.69 9.97
C ALA A 964 -28.93 -23.86 9.23
N LEU A 965 -28.11 -23.59 8.21
CA LEU A 965 -27.37 -24.64 7.50
C LEU A 965 -26.37 -25.37 8.41
N ASP A 966 -25.72 -24.64 9.33
CA ASP A 966 -24.82 -25.20 10.35
C ASP A 966 -25.57 -26.08 11.37
N GLY A 967 -26.75 -25.64 11.81
CA GLY A 967 -27.63 -26.45 12.67
C GLY A 967 -28.09 -27.74 11.98
N LEU A 968 -28.34 -27.68 10.67
CA LEU A 968 -28.65 -28.84 9.83
C LEU A 968 -27.50 -29.86 9.78
N ALA A 969 -26.27 -29.38 9.57
CA ALA A 969 -25.07 -30.21 9.55
C ALA A 969 -24.79 -30.83 10.93
N SER A 970 -24.95 -30.04 12.00
CA SER A 970 -24.77 -30.50 13.37
C SER A 970 -25.79 -31.56 13.78
N ALA A 971 -27.06 -31.39 13.41
CA ALA A 971 -28.08 -32.40 13.68
C ALA A 971 -27.80 -33.71 12.91
N GLN A 972 -27.37 -33.63 11.64
CA GLN A 972 -27.00 -34.83 10.87
C GLN A 972 -25.79 -35.54 11.49
N ARG A 973 -24.78 -34.80 11.97
CA ARG A 973 -23.63 -35.38 12.70
C ARG A 973 -24.07 -36.12 13.96
N ASN A 974 -24.91 -35.50 14.79
CA ASN A 974 -25.38 -36.10 16.04
C ASN A 974 -26.17 -37.39 15.78
N ILE A 975 -27.06 -37.38 14.78
CA ILE A 975 -27.80 -38.59 14.36
C ILE A 975 -26.83 -39.68 13.88
N THR A 976 -25.81 -39.32 13.10
CA THR A 976 -24.79 -40.27 12.61
C THR A 976 -24.00 -40.88 13.78
N GLN A 977 -23.61 -40.07 14.77
CA GLN A 977 -22.94 -40.54 15.98
C GLN A 977 -23.82 -41.49 16.79
N ASP A 978 -25.11 -41.17 16.94
CA ASP A 978 -26.03 -42.05 17.67
C ASP A 978 -26.18 -43.41 16.97
N ILE A 979 -26.39 -43.44 15.65
CA ILE A 979 -26.45 -44.68 14.86
C ILE A 979 -25.18 -45.54 15.07
N LEU A 980 -24.00 -44.91 15.05
CA LEU A 980 -22.72 -45.58 15.27
C LEU A 980 -22.52 -46.07 16.70
N SER A 981 -23.20 -45.46 17.68
CA SER A 981 -23.10 -45.83 19.10
C SER A 981 -23.86 -47.13 19.42
N GLN A 982 -24.84 -47.52 18.59
CA GLN A 982 -25.67 -48.73 18.77
C GLN A 982 -24.93 -50.04 18.47
N LYS A 983 -23.58 -50.08 18.53
CA LYS A 983 -22.73 -51.26 18.24
C LYS A 983 -23.17 -52.51 19.03
N ASN A 984 -24.02 -53.32 18.40
CA ASN A 984 -24.44 -54.64 18.87
C ASN A 984 -24.57 -55.65 17.71
N GLY A 985 -23.52 -55.85 16.91
CA GLY A 985 -23.39 -57.03 16.04
C GLY A 985 -24.50 -57.31 15.01
N GLU A 986 -25.43 -56.38 14.78
CA GLU A 986 -26.53 -56.50 13.82
C GLU A 986 -26.09 -56.06 12.41
N SER A 987 -26.67 -56.69 11.40
CA SER A 987 -26.25 -56.57 9.99
C SER A 987 -26.66 -55.27 9.28
N SER A 988 -27.38 -54.35 9.95
CA SER A 988 -27.63 -52.98 9.44
C SER A 988 -27.89 -52.00 10.61
N LEU A 989 -26.87 -51.20 10.97
CA LEU A 989 -26.95 -50.23 12.07
C LEU A 989 -28.04 -49.17 11.84
N PHE A 990 -28.18 -48.68 10.60
CA PHE A 990 -29.15 -47.65 10.23
C PHE A 990 -30.60 -48.11 10.40
N GLU A 991 -30.93 -49.33 9.96
CA GLU A 991 -32.30 -49.85 10.06
C GLU A 991 -32.68 -50.17 11.51
N SER A 992 -31.71 -50.62 12.30
CA SER A 992 -31.89 -50.91 13.73
C SER A 992 -32.17 -49.62 14.51
N TRP A 993 -31.37 -48.58 14.25
CA TRP A 993 -31.61 -47.23 14.79
C TRP A 993 -32.99 -46.69 14.41
N ARG A 994 -33.37 -46.84 13.14
CA ARG A 994 -34.66 -46.36 12.62
C ARG A 994 -35.84 -47.04 13.31
N GLN A 995 -35.76 -48.35 13.55
CA GLN A 995 -36.80 -49.09 14.27
C GLN A 995 -36.87 -48.69 15.74
N GLY A 996 -35.73 -48.48 16.40
CA GLY A 996 -35.66 -47.99 17.78
C GLY A 996 -36.28 -46.59 17.96
N ASN A 997 -36.22 -45.76 16.92
CA ASN A 997 -36.63 -44.35 16.94
C ASN A 997 -37.87 -44.04 16.07
N GLU A 998 -38.68 -45.05 15.74
CA GLU A 998 -39.73 -44.98 14.69
C GLU A 998 -40.62 -43.73 14.78
N GLN A 999 -41.17 -43.42 15.97
CA GLN A 999 -42.04 -42.26 16.14
C GLN A 999 -41.35 -40.91 15.92
N ALA A 1000 -40.10 -40.78 16.38
CA ALA A 1000 -39.33 -39.55 16.22
C ALA A 1000 -38.94 -39.35 14.75
N VAL A 1001 -38.50 -40.43 14.10
CA VAL A 1001 -38.14 -40.46 12.68
C VAL A 1001 -39.34 -40.07 11.80
N LEU A 1002 -40.51 -40.69 12.00
CA LEU A 1002 -41.71 -40.37 11.23
C LEU A 1002 -42.14 -38.90 11.37
N ARG A 1003 -42.05 -38.33 12.59
CA ARG A 1003 -42.38 -36.92 12.82
C ARG A 1003 -41.43 -35.98 12.08
N ALA A 1004 -40.12 -36.24 12.16
CA ALA A 1004 -39.12 -35.43 11.48
C ALA A 1004 -39.27 -35.54 9.95
N GLN A 1005 -39.42 -36.76 9.43
CA GLN A 1005 -39.56 -37.01 8.00
C GLN A 1005 -40.82 -36.35 7.42
N ASN A 1006 -41.97 -36.45 8.09
CA ASN A 1006 -43.20 -35.79 7.64
C ASN A 1006 -43.05 -34.26 7.61
N GLY A 1007 -42.44 -33.67 8.66
CA GLY A 1007 -42.21 -32.23 8.72
C GLY A 1007 -41.25 -31.74 7.62
N LEU A 1008 -40.17 -32.48 7.37
CA LEU A 1008 -39.22 -32.17 6.30
C LEU A 1008 -39.86 -32.31 4.91
N ASN A 1009 -40.60 -33.38 4.65
CA ASN A 1009 -41.32 -33.58 3.39
C ASN A 1009 -42.33 -32.47 3.15
N GLU A 1010 -43.12 -32.08 4.17
CA GLU A 1010 -44.07 -30.97 4.03
C GLU A 1010 -43.36 -29.66 3.65
N ILE A 1011 -42.19 -29.38 4.24
CA ILE A 1011 -41.40 -28.19 3.90
C ILE A 1011 -40.87 -28.26 2.47
N ILE A 1012 -40.25 -29.38 2.08
CA ILE A 1012 -39.63 -29.54 0.75
C ILE A 1012 -40.71 -29.55 -0.34
N ASP A 1013 -41.81 -30.28 -0.14
CA ASP A 1013 -42.88 -30.43 -1.13
C ASP A 1013 -43.78 -29.18 -1.23
N SER A 1014 -43.72 -28.27 -0.25
CA SER A 1014 -44.41 -26.98 -0.30
C SER A 1014 -43.85 -25.99 -1.35
N GLY A 1015 -42.75 -26.35 -2.02
CA GLY A 1015 -42.12 -25.56 -3.08
C GLY A 1015 -41.19 -24.47 -2.54
N ALA A 1016 -41.66 -23.23 -2.43
CA ALA A 1016 -40.79 -22.11 -2.07
C ALA A 1016 -40.31 -22.21 -0.61
N LEU A 1017 -39.02 -22.46 -0.44
CA LEU A 1017 -38.35 -22.41 0.86
C LEU A 1017 -38.25 -20.94 1.30
N SER A 1018 -38.42 -20.70 2.60
CA SER A 1018 -38.14 -19.42 3.25
C SER A 1018 -37.15 -19.67 4.38
N LEU A 1019 -36.47 -18.62 4.85
CA LEU A 1019 -35.58 -18.72 6.02
C LEU A 1019 -36.33 -19.30 7.24
N SER A 1020 -37.58 -18.87 7.46
CA SER A 1020 -38.42 -19.41 8.54
C SER A 1020 -38.71 -20.90 8.39
N LYS A 1021 -39.02 -21.38 7.18
CA LYS A 1021 -39.21 -22.81 6.90
C LYS A 1021 -37.92 -23.61 7.14
N LEU A 1022 -36.77 -23.05 6.73
CA LEU A 1022 -35.48 -23.68 6.97
C LEU A 1022 -35.18 -23.82 8.48
N THR A 1023 -35.42 -22.77 9.27
CA THR A 1023 -35.27 -22.83 10.73
C THR A 1023 -36.18 -23.89 11.37
N VAL A 1024 -37.42 -24.04 10.87
CA VAL A 1024 -38.33 -25.11 11.34
C VAL A 1024 -37.80 -26.50 10.96
N ALA A 1025 -37.25 -26.67 9.76
CA ALA A 1025 -36.62 -27.93 9.35
C ALA A 1025 -35.45 -28.31 10.26
N VAL A 1026 -34.60 -27.34 10.61
CA VAL A 1026 -33.50 -27.53 11.58
C VAL A 1026 -34.04 -27.93 12.95
N ALA A 1027 -35.13 -27.31 13.42
CA ALA A 1027 -35.75 -27.67 14.70
C ALA A 1027 -36.34 -29.09 14.72
N HIS A 1028 -36.89 -29.57 13.59
CA HIS A 1028 -37.35 -30.96 13.46
C HIS A 1028 -36.18 -31.96 13.54
N LEU A 1029 -35.06 -31.64 12.89
CA LEU A 1029 -33.85 -32.46 12.93
C LEU A 1029 -33.18 -32.45 14.30
N GLY A 1030 -33.09 -31.29 14.95
CA GLY A 1030 -32.56 -31.19 16.32
C GLY A 1030 -33.35 -32.04 17.30
N LYS A 1031 -34.69 -32.02 17.23
CA LYS A 1031 -35.54 -32.90 18.06
C LYS A 1031 -35.34 -34.38 17.78
N LEU A 1032 -35.00 -34.77 16.54
CA LEU A 1032 -34.67 -36.15 16.21
C LEU A 1032 -33.31 -36.53 16.81
N ALA A 1033 -32.32 -35.64 16.73
CA ALA A 1033 -31.00 -35.82 17.31
C ALA A 1033 -31.01 -35.86 18.85
N ASP A 1034 -31.94 -35.15 19.51
CA ASP A 1034 -32.09 -35.15 20.98
C ASP A 1034 -32.94 -36.33 21.51
N ALA A 1035 -33.76 -36.93 20.66
CA ALA A 1035 -34.66 -38.04 21.02
C ALA A 1035 -34.03 -39.42 20.79
N ALA A 1036 -33.08 -39.46 19.84
CA ALA A 1036 -32.09 -40.51 19.68
C ALA A 1036 -31.09 -40.43 20.84
#